data_AF-A0A8B4Q4H8-F1
#
_entry.id   AF-A0A8B4Q4H8-F1
#
_cell.length_a   1.000
_cell.length_b   1.000
_cell.length_c   1.000
_cell.angle_alpha   90.00
_cell.angle_beta   90.00
_cell.angle_gamma   90.00
#
_symmetry.space_group_name_H-M   'P 1'
#
loop_
_entity.id
_entity.type
_entity.pdbx_description
1 polymer ?
#
loop_
_entity_poly.entity_id
_entity_poly.type
_entity_poly.pdbx_seq_one_letter_code
_entity_poly.pdbx_strand_id
1 'polypeptide(L)'
;MTSKGNYYKKGKLGTGSYKGIYYSVGKKLTGLTSKGVYYKNGKLGNGVYKDVLYKSGKPFNGTLKDEVYVNGKVDANKTANLVFSNAQAAFNLHEASFKSAQKQVEDLTSLAKKAGVTPAKAASLQVKSATEIQDFIAKYSNTDFKTLSAAELDAFKAELSKCTAEATTNLEAVSKLVNDSTMSLLSAISAMKSFATEEQKAEFTKLTTQANIVIHALKAAGVDTSKLEDALKQTDIKVPEIETPGTGGGTETPGTGTETPGTGGNTGGGNTGGGNTGGGNTGGGNTGGGNTGGGNTGGGNTGGGTVIETPEEVAKKEFESATKALAEKQDAFKEATEQQTSLKAIKDKLDAAQSKTPIEPPVVEGKSAKLIQSDAAPETDAIKAFIDKYKNTNFTGLNPDKVIEFNKEYTAVQKQVTDKLNAAAKDLVTTVSVINKAVEKLTPFATPEQQAAISTALQTSLEAVKAVEEAKVELEGLQDLQNKLKKQAIENAMKVAEAAVKALETNPTQEKIDAAQAAVDALLALDKDYDVKAFNSAIAEAQKLVDAKTEKENIEKATNAVNALFSDENKTVIADSVVQNTINEAKKLVENLKDSQVKTELEGKIISASTQLKKALESLKTGLSTDGQIVVEDANKQIDELFTFQMAGIALVKESESESEKVTAFDRNATGNTLKESKTLTTAQMNEGILATLERINADKLVTLDKKNPPLNIESSQKHGYTVFTVTANNFSKEIFDKLDGNKNNAYLITVNNKVAEGISTKAYKILFQVIDGKVEAKFVESTVNDDKFSIDAATDAVNALFSDDNTLSLDIDEAKISAAKILVDKIKDSQKSKDLSSKLETASKLLVEKEIAELEKGIQADGSLAVKGENLNFDDVFTFQMAGIALDTDNTVTAFSKLITPTNLKEAKTLTTTQMNEGILATLERINAAKPVTLDENDPSLNIVPSQKHGYTVFTVTANNFSKEIFDKLDGPVVTGDGYYTNRYNITVNPKSPSNEAPFILKLSSDNGNVKATFEAKRVKTKQ
;
A
#
# COMPACT_ATOMS: atom_id res chain seq x y z
N MET A 1 74.50 30.42 -46.36
CA MET A 1 73.96 29.14 -46.89
C MET A 1 74.42 29.07 -48.34
N THR A 2 74.87 27.92 -48.84
CA THR A 2 75.27 27.81 -50.26
C THR A 2 74.05 27.56 -51.15
N SER A 3 74.19 27.74 -52.47
CA SER A 3 73.16 27.36 -53.47
C SER A 3 72.75 25.87 -53.38
N LYS A 4 73.60 25.04 -52.77
CA LYS A 4 73.34 23.61 -52.48
C LYS A 4 72.61 23.36 -51.14
N GLY A 5 72.16 24.40 -50.44
CA GLY A 5 71.40 24.29 -49.19
C GLY A 5 72.23 23.98 -47.93
N ASN A 6 73.57 24.08 -47.99
CA ASN A 6 74.42 23.79 -46.84
C ASN A 6 74.56 24.99 -45.88
N TYR A 7 74.53 24.74 -44.59
CA TYR A 7 74.72 25.72 -43.52
C TYR A 7 76.18 25.78 -43.06
N TYR A 8 76.73 27.00 -42.96
CA TYR A 8 78.08 27.27 -42.49
C TYR A 8 78.03 28.26 -41.32
N LYS A 9 78.84 28.02 -40.29
CA LYS A 9 79.01 28.90 -39.12
C LYS A 9 80.51 29.16 -38.94
N LYS A 10 80.93 30.43 -39.02
CA LYS A 10 82.35 30.84 -38.99
C LYS A 10 83.22 30.11 -40.04
N GLY A 11 82.75 30.02 -41.29
CA GLY A 11 83.51 29.43 -42.41
C GLY A 11 83.57 27.90 -42.45
N LYS A 12 83.04 27.18 -41.45
CA LYS A 12 83.00 25.71 -41.39
C LYS A 12 81.55 25.19 -41.49
N LEU A 13 81.37 23.93 -41.91
CA LEU A 13 80.05 23.27 -41.91
C LEU A 13 79.48 23.33 -40.49
N GLY A 14 78.34 24.01 -40.34
CA GLY A 14 77.77 24.33 -39.03
C GLY A 14 76.76 23.29 -38.56
N THR A 15 76.71 23.07 -37.25
CA THR A 15 75.61 22.39 -36.57
C THR A 15 74.81 23.42 -35.77
N GLY A 16 73.49 23.42 -35.90
CA GLY A 16 72.60 24.33 -35.19
C GLY A 16 71.39 24.78 -36.01
N SER A 17 70.52 25.58 -35.37
CA SER A 17 69.32 26.13 -36.00
C SER A 17 69.62 27.42 -36.77
N TYR A 18 69.09 27.52 -37.99
CA TYR A 18 69.12 28.73 -38.80
C TYR A 18 67.79 28.89 -39.52
N LYS A 19 67.12 30.04 -39.32
CA LYS A 19 65.79 30.34 -39.88
C LYS A 19 64.76 29.23 -39.62
N GLY A 20 64.72 28.70 -38.39
CA GLY A 20 63.78 27.64 -38.01
C GLY A 20 64.08 26.26 -38.59
N ILE A 21 65.24 26.06 -39.24
CA ILE A 21 65.69 24.77 -39.76
C ILE A 21 66.97 24.36 -39.03
N TYR A 22 67.01 23.16 -38.47
CA TYR A 22 68.16 22.57 -37.79
C TYR A 22 69.06 21.85 -38.79
N TYR A 23 70.36 22.15 -38.72
CA TYR A 23 71.41 21.55 -39.54
C TYR A 23 72.37 20.74 -38.67
N SER A 24 72.87 19.62 -39.19
CA SER A 24 73.97 18.85 -38.60
C SER A 24 75.07 18.68 -39.65
N VAL A 25 76.28 19.15 -39.33
CA VAL A 25 77.44 19.17 -40.25
C VAL A 25 77.06 19.80 -41.61
N GLY A 26 76.33 20.92 -41.53
CA GLY A 26 75.89 21.73 -42.66
C GLY A 26 74.72 21.18 -43.48
N LYS A 27 74.21 19.97 -43.24
CA LYS A 27 73.02 19.44 -43.94
C LYS A 27 71.77 19.54 -43.07
N LYS A 28 70.58 19.72 -43.67
CA LYS A 28 69.31 19.67 -42.93
C LYS A 28 69.19 18.34 -42.20
N LEU A 29 68.91 18.36 -40.91
CA LEU A 29 68.84 17.14 -40.11
C LEU A 29 67.52 16.39 -40.36
N THR A 30 67.61 15.13 -40.76
CA THR A 30 66.52 14.15 -40.62
C THR A 30 67.03 13.04 -39.70
N GLY A 31 66.55 13.02 -38.46
CA GLY A 31 67.04 12.13 -37.41
C GLY A 31 67.05 12.77 -36.03
N LEU A 32 67.71 12.12 -35.08
CA LEU A 32 67.80 12.56 -33.68
C LEU A 32 69.05 13.42 -33.46
N THR A 33 68.89 14.46 -32.65
CA THR A 33 70.03 15.18 -32.05
C THR A 33 70.61 14.39 -30.88
N SER A 34 71.81 14.76 -30.40
CA SER A 34 72.39 14.19 -29.17
C SER A 34 71.52 14.41 -27.93
N LYS A 35 70.57 15.35 -27.98
CA LYS A 35 69.58 15.63 -26.93
C LYS A 35 68.26 14.89 -27.10
N GLY A 36 68.16 13.94 -28.05
CA GLY A 36 66.95 13.15 -28.28
C GLY A 36 65.81 13.86 -29.03
N VAL A 37 66.04 15.07 -29.56
CA VAL A 37 65.03 15.81 -30.34
C VAL A 37 65.03 15.32 -31.79
N TYR A 38 63.88 14.88 -32.29
CA TYR A 38 63.68 14.40 -33.66
C TYR A 38 63.40 15.55 -34.63
N TYR A 39 64.16 15.59 -35.71
CA TYR A 39 63.94 16.50 -36.83
C TYR A 39 63.64 15.73 -38.11
N LYS A 40 62.74 16.25 -38.95
CA LYS A 40 62.46 15.77 -40.31
C LYS A 40 62.68 16.93 -41.27
N ASN A 41 63.67 16.82 -42.16
CA ASN A 41 64.11 17.88 -43.07
C ASN A 41 64.45 19.21 -42.35
N GLY A 42 65.06 19.09 -41.18
CA GLY A 42 65.49 20.19 -40.32
C GLY A 42 64.36 20.91 -39.58
N LYS A 43 63.09 20.52 -39.72
CA LYS A 43 61.99 20.98 -38.84
C LYS A 43 61.72 19.95 -37.75
N LEU A 44 61.13 20.36 -36.63
CA LEU A 44 60.68 19.43 -35.58
C LEU A 44 59.78 18.36 -36.23
N GLY A 45 60.17 17.10 -36.09
CA GLY A 45 59.52 16.00 -36.80
C GLY A 45 58.28 15.50 -36.06
N ASN A 46 57.24 15.15 -36.83
CA ASN A 46 56.10 14.35 -36.39
C ASN A 46 56.17 12.98 -37.07
N GLY A 47 55.80 11.93 -36.36
CA GLY A 47 55.72 10.56 -36.89
C GLY A 47 56.68 9.59 -36.21
N VAL A 48 56.67 8.34 -36.67
CA VAL A 48 57.48 7.25 -36.10
C VAL A 48 58.90 7.32 -36.65
N TYR A 49 59.89 7.28 -35.76
CA TYR A 49 61.30 7.16 -36.10
C TYR A 49 61.97 6.20 -35.13
N LYS A 50 62.54 5.10 -35.65
CA LYS A 50 63.11 4.00 -34.85
C LYS A 50 62.15 3.49 -33.75
N ASP A 51 60.93 3.17 -34.16
CA ASP A 51 59.87 2.63 -33.30
C ASP A 51 59.44 3.53 -32.14
N VAL A 52 59.75 4.83 -32.23
CA VAL A 52 59.31 5.86 -31.30
C VAL A 52 58.48 6.88 -32.07
N LEU A 53 57.22 7.07 -31.66
CA LEU A 53 56.33 8.10 -32.15
C LEU A 53 56.77 9.45 -31.58
N TYR A 54 57.07 10.41 -32.44
CA TYR A 54 57.40 11.78 -32.06
C TYR A 54 56.28 12.74 -32.42
N LYS A 55 56.03 13.71 -31.53
CA LYS A 55 55.18 14.89 -31.77
C LYS A 55 55.95 16.14 -31.42
N SER A 56 56.08 17.05 -32.37
CA SER A 56 56.89 18.28 -32.29
C SER A 56 58.34 18.00 -31.87
N GLY A 57 58.93 16.94 -32.42
CA GLY A 57 60.31 16.54 -32.18
C GLY A 57 60.60 15.93 -30.80
N LYS A 58 59.60 15.73 -29.94
CA LYS A 58 59.74 15.02 -28.66
C LYS A 58 59.02 13.66 -28.72
N PRO A 59 59.50 12.63 -28.00
CA PRO A 59 58.77 11.37 -27.86
C PRO A 59 57.35 11.65 -27.35
N PHE A 60 56.35 11.08 -28.02
CA PHE A 60 54.95 11.31 -27.71
C PHE A 60 54.56 10.59 -26.41
N ASN A 61 53.91 11.30 -25.50
CA ASN A 61 53.28 10.73 -24.32
C ASN A 61 51.79 11.08 -24.38
N GLY A 62 50.93 10.06 -24.34
CA GLY A 62 49.48 10.24 -24.42
C GLY A 62 48.79 9.19 -25.27
N THR A 63 47.49 9.36 -25.49
CA THR A 63 46.65 8.41 -26.23
C THR A 63 46.53 8.82 -27.70
N LEU A 64 46.70 7.87 -28.61
CA LEU A 64 46.43 8.06 -30.04
C LEU A 64 45.84 6.78 -30.61
N LYS A 65 44.61 6.85 -31.17
CA LYS A 65 43.89 5.69 -31.74
C LYS A 65 43.79 4.52 -30.74
N ASP A 66 43.34 4.81 -29.52
CA ASP A 66 43.17 3.84 -28.43
C ASP A 66 44.44 3.17 -27.90
N GLU A 67 45.62 3.53 -28.42
CA GLU A 67 46.91 3.12 -27.88
C GLU A 67 47.49 4.19 -26.96
N VAL A 68 48.01 3.77 -25.80
CA VAL A 68 48.69 4.65 -24.86
C VAL A 68 50.18 4.62 -25.14
N TYR A 69 50.77 5.77 -25.45
CA TYR A 69 52.20 5.91 -25.71
C TYR A 69 52.92 6.47 -24.49
N VAL A 70 54.01 5.81 -24.09
CA VAL A 70 54.97 6.27 -23.07
C VAL A 70 56.35 6.36 -23.71
N ASN A 71 56.94 7.55 -23.70
CA ASN A 71 58.18 7.88 -24.40
C ASN A 71 58.16 7.48 -25.88
N GLY A 72 57.00 7.69 -26.53
CA GLY A 72 56.73 7.40 -27.93
C GLY A 72 56.62 5.92 -28.28
N LYS A 73 56.63 5.01 -27.31
CA LYS A 73 56.35 3.58 -27.53
C LYS A 73 54.99 3.22 -26.96
N VAL A 74 54.28 2.30 -27.61
CA VAL A 74 53.02 1.76 -27.09
C VAL A 74 53.29 1.03 -25.78
N ASP A 75 52.56 1.41 -24.74
CA ASP A 75 52.51 0.72 -23.46
C ASP A 75 51.30 -0.23 -23.49
N ALA A 76 51.57 -1.51 -23.71
CA ALA A 76 50.54 -2.53 -23.89
C ALA A 76 49.62 -2.65 -22.67
N ASN A 77 50.16 -2.53 -21.45
CA ASN A 77 49.38 -2.65 -20.22
C ASN A 77 48.47 -1.44 -20.04
N LYS A 78 48.98 -0.22 -20.25
CA LYS A 78 48.14 0.99 -20.18
C LYS A 78 47.10 1.03 -21.29
N THR A 79 47.46 0.54 -22.47
CA THR A 79 46.53 0.40 -23.60
C THR A 79 45.40 -0.57 -23.26
N ALA A 80 45.72 -1.75 -22.73
CA ALA A 80 44.71 -2.72 -22.34
C ALA A 80 43.80 -2.20 -21.21
N ASN A 81 44.35 -1.50 -20.22
CA ASN A 81 43.57 -0.85 -19.16
C ASN A 81 42.62 0.22 -19.73
N LEU A 82 43.07 1.03 -20.71
CA LEU A 82 42.22 2.01 -21.39
C LEU A 82 41.08 1.33 -22.16
N VAL A 83 41.40 0.28 -22.95
CA VAL A 83 40.41 -0.50 -23.70
C VAL A 83 39.39 -1.13 -22.76
N PHE A 84 39.83 -1.69 -21.64
CA PHE A 84 38.94 -2.23 -20.62
C PHE A 84 38.03 -1.16 -20.00
N SER A 85 38.59 -0.03 -19.58
CA SER A 85 37.82 1.05 -18.96
C SER A 85 36.73 1.55 -19.92
N ASN A 86 37.06 1.72 -21.20
CA ASN A 86 36.09 2.09 -22.24
C ASN A 86 35.02 1.00 -22.45
N ALA A 87 35.42 -0.27 -22.51
CA ALA A 87 34.50 -1.39 -22.69
C ALA A 87 33.55 -1.57 -21.48
N GLN A 88 34.06 -1.40 -20.26
CA GLN A 88 33.28 -1.43 -19.02
C GLN A 88 32.27 -0.29 -18.98
N ALA A 89 32.67 0.93 -19.32
CA ALA A 89 31.77 2.08 -19.37
C ALA A 89 30.64 1.88 -20.40
N ALA A 90 30.97 1.37 -21.60
CA ALA A 90 29.98 1.04 -22.62
C ALA A 90 29.01 -0.06 -22.17
N PHE A 91 29.54 -1.14 -21.57
CA PHE A 91 28.72 -2.22 -21.02
C PHE A 91 27.73 -1.72 -19.97
N ASN A 92 28.20 -0.97 -18.96
CA ASN A 92 27.35 -0.44 -17.89
C ASN A 92 26.23 0.47 -18.45
N LEU A 93 26.56 1.34 -19.41
CA LEU A 93 25.60 2.23 -20.05
C LEU A 93 24.52 1.44 -20.83
N HIS A 94 24.94 0.47 -21.64
CA HIS A 94 24.03 -0.31 -22.46
C HIS A 94 23.20 -1.31 -21.65
N GLU A 95 23.75 -1.89 -20.58
CA GLU A 95 23.00 -2.73 -19.65
C GLU A 95 21.88 -1.94 -18.96
N ALA A 96 22.16 -0.73 -18.47
CA ALA A 96 21.14 0.13 -17.87
C ALA A 96 20.02 0.45 -18.87
N SER A 97 20.39 0.77 -20.12
CA SER A 97 19.45 1.01 -21.21
C SER A 97 18.61 -0.23 -21.53
N PHE A 98 19.23 -1.41 -21.54
CA PHE A 98 18.58 -2.68 -21.83
C PHE A 98 17.55 -3.04 -20.75
N LYS A 99 17.92 -2.94 -19.47
CA LYS A 99 17.00 -3.15 -18.34
C LYS A 99 15.81 -2.19 -18.38
N SER A 100 16.04 -0.92 -18.72
CA SER A 100 14.97 0.07 -18.85
C SER A 100 14.01 -0.29 -19.99
N ALA A 101 14.53 -0.67 -21.16
CA ALA A 101 13.69 -1.07 -22.30
C ALA A 101 12.90 -2.36 -22.00
N GLN A 102 13.53 -3.34 -21.34
CA GLN A 102 12.87 -4.57 -20.90
C GLN A 102 11.71 -4.26 -19.96
N LYS A 103 11.94 -3.40 -18.95
CA LYS A 103 10.89 -2.98 -18.02
C LYS A 103 9.73 -2.27 -18.73
N GLN A 104 10.00 -1.42 -19.73
CA GLN A 104 8.94 -0.77 -20.51
C GLN A 104 8.06 -1.79 -21.23
N VAL A 105 8.65 -2.83 -21.83
CA VAL A 105 7.89 -3.90 -22.49
C VAL A 105 7.06 -4.70 -21.47
N GLU A 106 7.60 -5.01 -20.29
CA GLU A 106 6.89 -5.70 -19.21
C GLU A 106 5.71 -4.89 -18.66
N ASP A 107 5.93 -3.59 -18.40
CA ASP A 107 4.91 -2.66 -17.91
C ASP A 107 3.78 -2.51 -18.95
N LEU A 108 4.12 -2.33 -20.23
CA LEU A 108 3.13 -2.26 -21.31
C LEU A 108 2.36 -3.57 -21.49
N THR A 109 3.04 -4.72 -21.32
CA THR A 109 2.39 -6.04 -21.36
C THR A 109 1.41 -6.19 -20.19
N SER A 110 1.77 -5.69 -19.01
CA SER A 110 0.90 -5.68 -17.83
C SER A 110 -0.31 -4.76 -18.02
N LEU A 111 -0.11 -3.58 -18.62
CA LEU A 111 -1.19 -2.68 -19.01
C LEU A 111 -2.13 -3.32 -20.04
N ALA A 112 -1.59 -4.02 -21.03
CA ALA A 112 -2.38 -4.76 -22.01
C ALA A 112 -3.25 -5.83 -21.35
N LYS A 113 -2.69 -6.61 -20.42
CA LYS A 113 -3.44 -7.59 -19.63
C LYS A 113 -4.55 -6.92 -18.82
N LYS A 114 -4.24 -5.82 -18.12
CA LYS A 114 -5.21 -5.07 -17.29
C LYS A 114 -6.35 -4.47 -18.12
N ALA A 115 -6.06 -4.04 -19.36
CA ALA A 115 -7.05 -3.52 -20.29
C ALA A 115 -7.80 -4.60 -21.09
N GLY A 116 -7.50 -5.89 -20.88
CA GLY A 116 -8.10 -7.00 -21.62
C GLY A 116 -7.74 -7.02 -23.11
N VAL A 117 -6.55 -6.52 -23.47
CA VAL A 117 -6.08 -6.39 -24.84
C VAL A 117 -4.98 -7.42 -25.09
N THR A 118 -5.10 -8.20 -26.15
CA THR A 118 -3.95 -8.94 -26.68
C THR A 118 -3.14 -7.98 -27.53
N PRO A 119 -1.86 -7.70 -27.20
CA PRO A 119 -1.04 -6.82 -28.00
C PRO A 119 -0.96 -7.35 -29.44
N ALA A 120 -1.53 -6.62 -30.40
CA ALA A 120 -1.35 -6.92 -31.81
C ALA A 120 0.01 -6.35 -32.24
N LYS A 121 0.79 -7.15 -32.98
CA LYS A 121 2.05 -6.70 -33.58
C LYS A 121 1.74 -5.69 -34.70
N ALA A 122 1.50 -4.43 -34.33
CA ALA A 122 1.24 -3.35 -35.27
C ALA A 122 2.57 -2.80 -35.79
N ALA A 123 2.69 -2.59 -37.11
CA ALA A 123 3.80 -1.83 -37.68
C ALA A 123 3.59 -0.34 -37.34
N SER A 124 4.44 0.26 -36.50
CA SER A 124 4.35 1.70 -36.21
C SER A 124 4.88 2.51 -37.41
N LEU A 125 4.18 3.61 -37.73
CA LEU A 125 4.57 4.61 -38.74
C LEU A 125 5.16 5.90 -38.11
N GLN A 126 5.21 5.97 -36.77
CA GLN A 126 5.74 7.12 -36.01
C GLN A 126 6.58 6.63 -34.82
N VAL A 127 7.79 7.16 -34.71
CA VAL A 127 8.78 6.86 -33.65
C VAL A 127 8.38 7.61 -32.38
N LYS A 128 8.10 6.89 -31.29
CA LYS A 128 7.96 7.49 -29.97
C LYS A 128 9.27 7.43 -29.21
N SER A 129 9.63 8.50 -28.52
CA SER A 129 10.76 8.51 -27.59
C SER A 129 10.50 7.62 -26.37
N ALA A 130 11.57 7.15 -25.73
CA ALA A 130 11.48 6.37 -24.49
C ALA A 130 10.73 7.13 -23.37
N THR A 131 10.86 8.46 -23.33
CA THR A 131 10.14 9.32 -22.38
C THR A 131 8.64 9.31 -22.66
N GLU A 132 8.20 9.42 -23.92
CA GLU A 132 6.78 9.37 -24.27
C GLU A 132 6.13 8.01 -23.97
N ILE A 133 6.90 6.92 -24.11
CA ILE A 133 6.46 5.59 -23.66
C ILE A 133 6.30 5.57 -22.14
N GLN A 134 7.26 6.13 -21.41
CA GLN A 134 7.21 6.16 -19.95
C GLN A 134 6.05 7.02 -19.41
N ASP A 135 5.81 8.18 -20.03
CA ASP A 135 4.69 9.06 -19.70
C ASP A 135 3.35 8.37 -19.98
N PHE A 136 3.28 7.60 -21.09
CA PHE A 136 2.11 6.78 -21.39
C PHE A 136 1.88 5.70 -20.32
N ILE A 137 2.94 4.97 -19.91
CA ILE A 137 2.84 3.97 -18.84
C ILE A 137 2.33 4.66 -17.56
N ALA A 138 2.98 5.74 -17.13
CA ALA A 138 2.63 6.46 -15.90
C ALA A 138 1.18 6.98 -15.89
N LYS A 139 0.71 7.49 -17.04
CA LYS A 139 -0.66 7.97 -17.19
C LYS A 139 -1.71 6.87 -16.95
N TYR A 140 -1.42 5.63 -17.34
CA TYR A 140 -2.40 4.54 -17.34
C TYR A 140 -2.18 3.44 -16.28
N SER A 141 -1.05 3.44 -15.56
CA SER A 141 -0.73 2.44 -14.51
C SER A 141 -1.85 2.28 -13.48
N ASN A 142 -2.42 3.40 -13.02
CA ASN A 142 -3.45 3.42 -11.98
C ASN A 142 -4.88 3.57 -12.51
N THR A 143 -5.06 3.63 -13.83
CA THR A 143 -6.39 3.77 -14.42
C THR A 143 -7.22 2.51 -14.19
N ASP A 144 -8.47 2.69 -13.75
CA ASP A 144 -9.48 1.65 -13.86
C ASP A 144 -10.07 1.71 -15.28
N PHE A 145 -9.61 0.82 -16.16
CA PHE A 145 -10.04 0.79 -17.56
C PHE A 145 -11.54 0.57 -17.74
N LYS A 146 -12.27 0.11 -16.71
CA LYS A 146 -13.73 -0.02 -16.73
C LYS A 146 -14.45 1.34 -16.72
N THR A 147 -13.77 2.39 -16.27
CA THR A 147 -14.32 3.75 -16.19
C THR A 147 -14.17 4.57 -17.47
N LEU A 148 -13.36 4.08 -18.43
CA LEU A 148 -13.16 4.76 -19.71
C LEU A 148 -14.39 4.54 -20.61
N SER A 149 -14.80 5.58 -21.33
CA SER A 149 -15.76 5.43 -22.42
C SER A 149 -15.19 4.53 -23.53
N ALA A 150 -16.06 3.96 -24.38
CA ALA A 150 -15.62 3.12 -25.49
C ALA A 150 -14.62 3.83 -26.41
N ALA A 151 -14.85 5.11 -26.71
CA ALA A 151 -13.95 5.92 -27.53
C ALA A 151 -12.58 6.14 -26.86
N GLU A 152 -12.56 6.37 -25.54
CA GLU A 152 -11.31 6.53 -24.77
C GLU A 152 -10.54 5.21 -24.65
N LEU A 153 -11.26 4.10 -24.49
CA LEU A 153 -10.66 2.76 -24.44
C LEU A 153 -10.07 2.37 -25.80
N ASP A 154 -10.74 2.68 -26.91
CA ASP A 154 -10.24 2.44 -28.26
C ASP A 154 -9.04 3.34 -28.59
N ALA A 155 -9.07 4.61 -28.19
CA ALA A 155 -7.92 5.51 -28.28
C ALA A 155 -6.74 4.99 -27.45
N PHE A 156 -6.98 4.52 -26.23
CA PHE A 156 -5.96 3.90 -25.38
C PHE A 156 -5.38 2.64 -26.05
N LYS A 157 -6.21 1.73 -26.58
CA LYS A 157 -5.77 0.50 -27.25
C LYS A 157 -4.90 0.78 -28.48
N ALA A 158 -5.30 1.76 -29.28
CA ALA A 158 -4.54 2.19 -30.44
C ALA A 158 -3.16 2.73 -30.03
N GLU A 159 -3.13 3.53 -28.97
CA GLU A 159 -1.89 4.14 -28.48
C GLU A 159 -0.98 3.14 -27.75
N LEU A 160 -1.57 2.22 -26.97
CA LEU A 160 -0.87 1.10 -26.34
C LEU A 160 -0.16 0.26 -27.39
N SER A 161 -0.85 -0.09 -28.48
CA SER A 161 -0.27 -0.89 -29.57
C SER A 161 0.94 -0.20 -30.21
N LYS A 162 0.88 1.12 -30.42
CA LYS A 162 2.04 1.91 -30.90
C LYS A 162 3.19 1.90 -29.89
N CYS A 163 2.90 2.17 -28.61
CA CYS A 163 3.91 2.15 -27.55
C CYS A 163 4.57 0.78 -27.42
N THR A 164 3.81 -0.32 -27.51
CA THR A 164 4.34 -1.69 -27.44
C THR A 164 5.23 -2.02 -28.64
N ALA A 165 4.82 -1.65 -29.86
CA ALA A 165 5.64 -1.84 -31.06
C ALA A 165 6.97 -1.08 -30.97
N GLU A 166 6.92 0.17 -30.53
CA GLU A 166 8.09 1.01 -30.37
C GLU A 166 9.01 0.52 -29.24
N ALA A 167 8.45 0.18 -28.08
CA ALA A 167 9.22 -0.37 -26.95
C ALA A 167 9.92 -1.68 -27.32
N THR A 168 9.26 -2.53 -28.12
CA THR A 168 9.86 -3.78 -28.64
C THR A 168 11.01 -3.48 -29.60
N THR A 169 10.85 -2.49 -30.49
CA THR A 169 11.91 -2.05 -31.41
C THR A 169 13.10 -1.45 -30.65
N ASN A 170 12.83 -0.64 -29.63
CA ASN A 170 13.86 -0.10 -28.73
C ASN A 170 14.59 -1.21 -27.97
N LEU A 171 13.86 -2.21 -27.46
CA LEU A 171 14.45 -3.38 -26.82
C LEU A 171 15.36 -4.14 -27.79
N GLU A 172 14.95 -4.37 -29.03
CA GLU A 172 15.77 -5.05 -30.05
C GLU A 172 17.05 -4.24 -30.38
N ALA A 173 16.93 -2.93 -30.58
CA ALA A 173 18.07 -2.05 -30.86
C ALA A 173 19.07 -2.02 -29.71
N VAL A 174 18.58 -1.89 -28.47
CA VAL A 174 19.43 -1.87 -27.27
C VAL A 174 20.00 -3.25 -26.95
N SER A 175 19.26 -4.33 -27.25
CA SER A 175 19.76 -5.71 -27.15
C SER A 175 21.02 -5.93 -27.98
N LYS A 176 21.08 -5.35 -29.19
CA LYS A 176 22.27 -5.40 -30.03
C LYS A 176 23.43 -4.61 -29.43
N LEU A 177 23.18 -3.40 -28.93
CA LEU A 177 24.21 -2.56 -28.31
C LEU A 177 24.80 -3.21 -27.05
N VAL A 178 23.95 -3.78 -26.19
CA VAL A 178 24.42 -4.45 -24.98
C VAL A 178 25.20 -5.71 -25.36
N ASN A 179 24.72 -6.51 -26.32
CA ASN A 179 25.46 -7.66 -26.86
C ASN A 179 26.87 -7.28 -27.34
N ASP A 180 27.00 -6.23 -28.16
CA ASP A 180 28.29 -5.78 -28.69
C ASP A 180 29.23 -5.26 -27.58
N SER A 181 28.67 -4.54 -26.59
CA SER A 181 29.45 -4.06 -25.45
C SER A 181 29.86 -5.17 -24.48
N THR A 182 29.01 -6.17 -24.26
CA THR A 182 29.34 -7.36 -23.46
C THR A 182 30.46 -8.16 -24.13
N MET A 183 30.40 -8.36 -25.45
CA MET A 183 31.50 -8.97 -26.22
C MET A 183 32.81 -8.19 -26.06
N SER A 184 32.74 -6.85 -26.16
CA SER A 184 33.92 -5.98 -26.01
C SER A 184 34.51 -6.08 -24.60
N LEU A 185 33.67 -6.10 -23.56
CA LEU A 185 34.08 -6.24 -22.18
C LEU A 185 34.75 -7.59 -21.92
N LEU A 186 34.13 -8.70 -22.33
CA LEU A 186 34.69 -10.04 -22.15
C LEU A 186 36.03 -10.19 -22.89
N SER A 187 36.13 -9.64 -24.10
CA SER A 187 37.39 -9.61 -24.86
C SER A 187 38.49 -8.82 -24.13
N ALA A 188 38.14 -7.66 -23.55
CA ALA A 188 39.08 -6.85 -22.78
C ALA A 188 39.54 -7.55 -21.48
N ILE A 189 38.62 -8.21 -20.77
CA ILE A 189 38.92 -9.02 -19.59
C ILE A 189 39.90 -10.15 -19.95
N SER A 190 39.62 -10.90 -21.01
CA SER A 190 40.51 -11.96 -21.49
C SER A 190 41.89 -11.43 -21.87
N ALA A 191 41.98 -10.26 -22.50
CA ALA A 191 43.26 -9.65 -22.90
C ALA A 191 44.12 -9.21 -21.71
N MET A 192 43.50 -8.79 -20.60
CA MET A 192 44.22 -8.33 -19.40
C MET A 192 44.59 -9.44 -18.42
N LYS A 193 44.03 -10.64 -18.59
CA LYS A 193 44.13 -11.76 -17.64
C LYS A 193 45.58 -12.06 -17.21
N SER A 194 46.56 -11.93 -18.10
CA SER A 194 47.96 -12.29 -17.83
C SER A 194 48.73 -11.29 -16.97
N PHE A 195 48.23 -10.07 -16.79
CA PHE A 195 48.91 -9.00 -16.03
C PHE A 195 47.99 -8.24 -15.06
N ALA A 196 46.76 -8.71 -14.86
CA ALA A 196 45.82 -8.11 -13.92
C ALA A 196 46.27 -8.28 -12.46
N THR A 197 46.11 -7.21 -11.67
CA THR A 197 46.31 -7.24 -10.22
C THR A 197 45.22 -8.09 -9.53
N GLU A 198 45.44 -8.49 -8.27
CA GLU A 198 44.41 -9.25 -7.51
C GLU A 198 43.10 -8.44 -7.35
N GLU A 199 43.21 -7.13 -7.20
CA GLU A 199 42.05 -6.22 -7.17
C GLU A 199 41.28 -6.24 -8.50
N GLN A 200 42.00 -6.17 -9.63
CA GLN A 200 41.40 -6.25 -10.96
C GLN A 200 40.77 -7.63 -11.22
N LYS A 201 41.37 -8.73 -10.74
CA LYS A 201 40.79 -10.07 -10.86
C LYS A 201 39.45 -10.19 -10.12
N ALA A 202 39.35 -9.59 -8.93
CA ALA A 202 38.09 -9.52 -8.20
C ALA A 202 37.04 -8.71 -8.96
N GLU A 203 37.42 -7.57 -9.54
CA GLU A 203 36.54 -6.76 -10.40
C GLU A 203 36.10 -7.52 -11.65
N PHE A 204 37.00 -8.23 -12.32
CA PHE A 204 36.66 -9.05 -13.49
C PHE A 204 35.66 -10.13 -13.14
N THR A 205 35.77 -10.76 -11.96
CA THR A 205 34.82 -11.76 -11.50
C THR A 205 33.42 -11.17 -11.35
N LYS A 206 33.30 -9.96 -10.77
CA LYS A 206 32.02 -9.24 -10.66
C LYS A 206 31.43 -8.94 -12.03
N LEU A 207 32.22 -8.33 -12.91
CA LEU A 207 31.78 -7.94 -14.25
C LEU A 207 31.42 -9.14 -15.14
N THR A 208 32.16 -10.24 -15.01
CA THR A 208 31.90 -11.48 -15.75
C THR A 208 30.59 -12.13 -15.27
N THR A 209 30.31 -12.05 -13.96
CA THR A 209 29.02 -12.51 -13.40
C THR A 209 27.87 -11.64 -13.91
N GLN A 210 28.04 -10.32 -13.92
CA GLN A 210 27.07 -9.37 -14.46
C GLN A 210 26.82 -9.60 -15.96
N ALA A 211 27.88 -9.80 -16.75
CA ALA A 211 27.79 -10.17 -18.16
C ALA A 211 27.02 -11.47 -18.37
N ASN A 212 27.21 -12.48 -17.51
CA ASN A 212 26.45 -13.73 -17.59
C ASN A 212 24.94 -13.51 -17.36
N ILE A 213 24.57 -12.68 -16.38
CA ILE A 213 23.15 -12.31 -16.15
C ILE A 213 22.56 -11.65 -17.41
N VAL A 214 23.31 -10.72 -18.02
CA VAL A 214 22.88 -10.05 -19.27
C VAL A 214 22.74 -11.04 -20.42
N ILE A 215 23.65 -12.01 -20.55
CA ILE A 215 23.57 -13.09 -21.56
C ILE A 215 22.27 -13.87 -21.41
N HIS A 216 21.91 -14.27 -20.18
CA HIS A 216 20.65 -14.96 -19.93
C HIS A 216 19.42 -14.09 -20.28
N ALA A 217 19.45 -12.80 -19.96
CA ALA A 217 18.36 -11.88 -20.28
C ALA A 217 18.23 -11.63 -21.79
N LEU A 218 19.34 -11.50 -22.52
CA LEU A 218 19.37 -11.41 -23.99
C LEU A 218 18.79 -12.67 -24.64
N LYS A 219 19.14 -13.84 -24.11
CA LYS A 219 18.60 -15.13 -24.57
C LYS A 219 17.09 -15.21 -24.37
N ALA A 220 16.58 -14.75 -23.23
CA ALA A 220 15.15 -14.64 -22.97
C ALA A 220 14.44 -13.65 -23.91
N ALA A 221 15.14 -12.60 -24.35
CA ALA A 221 14.67 -11.67 -25.38
C ALA A 221 14.76 -12.22 -26.82
N GLY A 222 15.24 -13.46 -27.02
CA GLY A 222 15.34 -14.11 -28.32
C GLY A 222 16.59 -13.74 -29.13
N VAL A 223 17.60 -13.13 -28.50
CA VAL A 223 18.88 -12.80 -29.13
C VAL A 223 19.78 -14.04 -29.17
N ASP A 224 20.48 -14.26 -30.28
CA ASP A 224 21.50 -15.32 -30.38
C ASP A 224 22.74 -14.94 -29.57
N THR A 225 22.90 -15.57 -28.40
CA THR A 225 23.99 -15.33 -27.45
C THR A 225 25.14 -16.33 -27.57
N SER A 226 25.15 -17.21 -28.57
CA SER A 226 26.15 -18.29 -28.69
C SER A 226 27.60 -17.78 -28.63
N LYS A 227 27.90 -16.68 -29.34
CA LYS A 227 29.24 -16.05 -29.34
C LYS A 227 29.62 -15.44 -27.98
N LEU A 228 28.65 -14.91 -27.24
CA LEU A 228 28.88 -14.37 -25.91
C LEU A 228 29.16 -15.49 -24.90
N GLU A 229 28.42 -16.59 -24.97
CA GLU A 229 28.64 -17.77 -24.12
C GLU A 229 30.05 -18.35 -24.35
N ASP A 230 30.54 -18.35 -25.60
CA ASP A 230 31.91 -18.78 -25.92
C ASP A 230 32.97 -17.77 -25.47
N ALA A 231 32.73 -16.46 -25.61
CA ALA A 231 33.62 -15.42 -25.08
C ALA A 231 33.70 -15.47 -23.55
N LEU A 232 32.59 -15.76 -22.88
CA LEU A 232 32.52 -15.92 -21.42
C LEU A 232 33.43 -17.07 -20.96
N LYS A 233 33.36 -18.22 -21.64
CA LYS A 233 34.25 -19.37 -21.37
C LYS A 233 35.73 -19.01 -21.55
N GLN A 234 36.06 -18.21 -22.56
CA GLN A 234 37.45 -17.77 -22.83
C GLN A 234 38.04 -16.83 -21.77
N THR A 235 37.25 -16.33 -20.83
CA THR A 235 37.79 -15.59 -19.68
C THR A 235 38.48 -16.50 -18.66
N ASP A 236 38.16 -17.80 -18.65
CA ASP A 236 38.50 -18.79 -17.62
C ASP A 236 38.12 -18.37 -16.18
N ILE A 237 37.19 -17.43 -16.03
CA ILE A 237 36.64 -17.03 -14.74
C ILE A 237 35.47 -17.95 -14.44
N LYS A 238 35.50 -18.63 -13.28
CA LYS A 238 34.38 -19.45 -12.82
C LYS A 238 33.22 -18.54 -12.42
N VAL A 239 32.16 -18.54 -13.24
CA VAL A 239 30.92 -17.83 -12.93
C VAL A 239 29.99 -18.81 -12.19
N PRO A 240 29.32 -18.39 -11.10
CA PRO A 240 28.30 -19.23 -10.46
C PRO A 240 27.19 -19.58 -11.46
N GLU A 241 26.73 -20.82 -11.40
CA GLU A 241 25.60 -21.30 -12.20
C GLU A 241 24.34 -20.56 -11.76
N ILE A 242 23.69 -19.87 -12.70
CA ILE A 242 22.46 -19.12 -12.42
C ILE A 242 21.33 -20.15 -12.48
N GLU A 243 20.72 -20.45 -11.32
CA GLU A 243 19.51 -21.26 -11.28
C GLU A 243 18.42 -20.54 -12.10
N THR A 244 18.14 -21.05 -13.29
CA THR A 244 17.00 -20.57 -14.08
C THR A 244 15.74 -20.85 -13.27
N PRO A 245 14.84 -19.88 -13.03
CA PRO A 245 13.59 -20.10 -12.34
C PRO A 245 12.84 -21.24 -13.02
N GLY A 246 12.75 -22.39 -12.34
CA GLY A 246 12.09 -23.57 -12.87
C GLY A 246 10.66 -23.21 -13.24
N THR A 247 10.31 -23.36 -14.52
CA THR A 247 8.92 -23.48 -14.95
C THR A 247 8.32 -24.71 -14.27
N GLY A 248 7.73 -24.49 -13.10
CA GLY A 248 6.98 -25.48 -12.35
C GLY A 248 5.71 -25.87 -13.11
N GLY A 249 5.83 -26.91 -13.93
CA GLY A 249 4.73 -27.63 -14.55
C GLY A 249 5.06 -29.11 -14.50
N GLY A 250 4.68 -29.75 -13.39
CA GLY A 250 4.80 -31.20 -13.23
C GLY A 250 3.79 -31.92 -14.11
N THR A 251 4.28 -32.74 -15.02
CA THR A 251 3.56 -33.94 -15.48
C THR A 251 4.49 -35.11 -15.28
N GLU A 252 4.20 -35.90 -14.24
CA GLU A 252 4.82 -37.20 -14.04
C GLU A 252 4.39 -38.13 -15.18
N THR A 253 5.33 -38.88 -15.75
CA THR A 253 5.02 -40.17 -16.37
C THR A 253 6.15 -41.15 -16.02
N PRO A 254 5.84 -42.37 -15.54
CA PRO A 254 6.83 -43.28 -14.97
C PRO A 254 7.71 -43.92 -16.03
N GLY A 255 8.98 -44.11 -15.68
CA GLY A 255 10.00 -44.62 -16.59
C GLY A 255 9.92 -46.11 -16.90
N THR A 256 10.60 -46.48 -17.98
CA THR A 256 11.26 -47.78 -18.18
C THR A 256 12.50 -47.55 -19.03
N GLY A 257 13.65 -48.03 -18.55
CA GLY A 257 14.94 -47.82 -19.19
C GLY A 257 15.28 -48.81 -20.31
N THR A 258 16.53 -48.64 -20.75
CA THR A 258 17.43 -49.56 -21.44
C THR A 258 17.52 -49.49 -22.98
N GLU A 259 18.79 -49.36 -23.40
CA GLU A 259 19.43 -49.74 -24.68
C GLU A 259 19.36 -48.77 -25.90
N THR A 260 20.47 -48.06 -26.13
CA THR A 260 21.08 -47.89 -27.48
C THR A 260 21.42 -49.27 -28.07
N PRO A 261 21.34 -49.53 -29.40
CA PRO A 261 21.92 -48.67 -30.44
C PRO A 261 21.16 -48.60 -31.80
N GLY A 262 21.48 -47.59 -32.61
CA GLY A 262 21.46 -47.73 -34.08
C GLY A 262 20.52 -46.83 -34.88
N THR A 263 21.15 -45.97 -35.68
CA THR A 263 20.82 -45.63 -37.09
C THR A 263 19.40 -45.22 -37.48
N GLY A 264 19.25 -44.01 -38.03
CA GLY A 264 18.11 -43.69 -38.90
C GLY A 264 17.97 -42.20 -39.14
N GLY A 265 18.48 -41.72 -40.28
CA GLY A 265 18.31 -40.33 -40.69
C GLY A 265 16.86 -39.98 -41.02
N ASN A 266 16.54 -38.69 -40.93
CA ASN A 266 15.61 -38.00 -41.81
C ASN A 266 15.85 -36.48 -41.65
N THR A 267 16.48 -35.90 -42.66
CA THR A 267 16.48 -34.46 -42.95
C THR A 267 15.23 -34.13 -43.77
N GLY A 268 14.34 -33.30 -43.24
CA GLY A 268 13.34 -32.55 -43.99
C GLY A 268 13.21 -31.17 -43.33
N GLY A 269 13.19 -30.03 -44.01
CA GLY A 269 12.96 -29.76 -45.43
C GLY A 269 11.88 -28.68 -45.55
N GLY A 270 12.24 -27.51 -46.10
CA GLY A 270 11.33 -26.43 -46.55
C GLY A 270 10.94 -25.41 -45.45
N ASN A 271 10.88 -24.09 -45.65
CA ASN A 271 10.77 -23.30 -46.89
C ASN A 271 11.41 -21.91 -46.71
N THR A 272 12.31 -21.52 -47.63
CA THR A 272 12.62 -20.11 -47.95
C THR A 272 11.84 -19.71 -49.20
N GLY A 273 10.75 -18.97 -49.00
CA GLY A 273 9.95 -18.42 -50.10
C GLY A 273 10.53 -17.11 -50.60
N GLY A 274 11.05 -17.11 -51.84
CA GLY A 274 11.29 -15.91 -52.63
C GLY A 274 10.02 -15.44 -53.36
N GLY A 275 10.00 -14.17 -53.79
CA GLY A 275 8.91 -13.60 -54.58
C GLY A 275 9.10 -12.14 -55.01
N ASN A 276 9.84 -11.96 -56.11
CA ASN A 276 9.71 -11.04 -57.27
C ASN A 276 9.26 -9.55 -57.21
N THR A 277 9.91 -8.85 -58.16
CA THR A 277 9.74 -7.53 -58.79
C THR A 277 8.35 -7.13 -59.30
N GLY A 278 8.02 -5.84 -59.13
CA GLY A 278 7.11 -5.01 -59.93
C GLY A 278 7.28 -3.55 -59.46
N GLY A 279 7.54 -2.52 -60.26
CA GLY A 279 7.01 -2.20 -61.59
C GLY A 279 5.89 -1.17 -61.43
N GLY A 280 6.20 0.14 -61.45
CA GLY A 280 5.19 1.21 -61.38
C GLY A 280 5.77 2.63 -61.53
N ASN A 281 5.72 3.17 -62.76
CA ASN A 281 5.79 4.60 -63.07
C ASN A 281 4.38 5.19 -63.05
N THR A 282 4.18 6.36 -62.41
CA THR A 282 3.22 7.43 -62.76
C THR A 282 3.56 8.65 -61.87
N GLY A 283 4.04 9.77 -62.40
CA GLY A 283 3.22 10.93 -62.80
C GLY A 283 3.22 11.97 -61.66
N GLY A 284 3.88 13.12 -61.76
CA GLY A 284 3.42 14.30 -62.48
C GLY A 284 2.75 15.29 -61.51
N GLY A 285 3.34 16.47 -61.30
CA GLY A 285 2.73 17.50 -60.42
C GLY A 285 3.64 18.68 -60.12
N ASN A 286 3.84 19.57 -61.11
CA ASN A 286 4.24 20.96 -60.88
C ASN A 286 3.08 21.70 -60.20
N THR A 287 3.38 22.54 -59.21
CA THR A 287 2.54 23.69 -58.84
C THR A 287 3.37 24.96 -58.94
N GLY A 288 3.28 25.60 -60.10
CA GLY A 288 3.49 27.03 -60.23
C GLY A 288 2.18 27.78 -59.98
N GLY A 289 2.30 29.03 -59.51
CA GLY A 289 1.20 30.00 -59.54
C GLY A 289 1.26 30.99 -58.39
N GLY A 290 1.63 32.24 -58.67
CA GLY A 290 1.43 33.35 -57.72
C GLY A 290 2.28 34.59 -57.95
N ASN A 291 2.20 35.21 -59.13
CA ASN A 291 2.60 36.60 -59.32
C ASN A 291 1.57 37.53 -58.65
N THR A 292 2.03 38.53 -57.90
CA THR A 292 1.35 39.82 -57.75
C THR A 292 2.37 40.93 -57.96
N GLY A 293 2.32 41.53 -59.16
CA GLY A 293 2.93 42.83 -59.42
C GLY A 293 1.97 43.96 -59.06
N GLY A 294 2.53 45.16 -58.91
CA GLY A 294 1.80 46.42 -58.99
C GLY A 294 2.20 47.43 -57.92
N GLY A 295 2.90 48.49 -58.32
CA GLY A 295 3.05 49.70 -57.50
C GLY A 295 4.27 50.56 -57.80
N ASN A 296 4.31 51.20 -58.97
CA ASN A 296 5.13 52.41 -59.15
C ASN A 296 4.40 53.61 -58.52
N THR A 297 5.08 54.37 -57.66
CA THR A 297 4.86 55.83 -57.51
C THR A 297 6.22 56.47 -57.26
N GLY A 298 6.66 57.30 -58.20
CA GLY A 298 7.90 58.05 -58.10
C GLY A 298 7.77 59.38 -57.36
N GLY A 299 8.91 60.07 -57.27
CA GLY A 299 9.00 61.52 -57.10
C GLY A 299 9.32 61.97 -55.67
N GLY A 300 10.59 62.28 -55.41
CA GLY A 300 11.01 62.95 -54.19
C GLY A 300 12.52 63.14 -54.11
N ASN A 301 13.02 64.17 -54.78
CA ASN A 301 14.41 64.60 -54.77
C ASN A 301 14.70 65.31 -53.43
N THR A 302 15.57 64.76 -52.58
CA THR A 302 16.34 65.53 -51.61
C THR A 302 17.76 64.97 -51.56
N GLY A 303 18.71 65.80 -52.01
CA GLY A 303 20.12 65.50 -51.94
C GLY A 303 20.58 65.27 -50.50
N GLY A 304 21.24 64.15 -50.29
CA GLY A 304 22.07 63.85 -49.14
C GLY A 304 23.05 62.78 -49.59
N GLY A 305 24.29 63.17 -49.88
CA GLY A 305 25.30 62.33 -50.52
C GLY A 305 25.43 60.98 -49.82
N THR A 306 25.03 59.92 -50.50
CA THR A 306 25.31 58.55 -50.07
C THR A 306 26.78 58.31 -50.36
N VAL A 307 27.61 58.46 -49.34
CA VAL A 307 28.98 57.94 -49.35
C VAL A 307 28.84 56.43 -49.59
N ILE A 308 29.27 55.96 -50.76
CA ILE A 308 29.43 54.53 -51.00
C ILE A 308 30.58 54.13 -50.06
N GLU A 309 30.25 53.65 -48.86
CA GLU A 309 31.25 53.17 -47.93
C GLU A 309 32.06 52.08 -48.63
N THR A 310 33.35 52.34 -48.76
CA THR A 310 34.23 51.40 -49.45
C THR A 310 34.26 50.08 -48.66
N PRO A 311 34.50 48.92 -49.30
CA PRO A 311 34.67 47.66 -48.59
C PRO A 311 35.68 47.73 -47.43
N GLU A 312 36.64 48.65 -47.51
CA GLU A 312 37.60 48.99 -46.45
C GLU A 312 36.94 49.67 -45.24
N GLU A 313 36.06 50.65 -45.45
CA GLU A 313 35.35 51.35 -44.37
C GLU A 313 34.37 50.43 -43.63
N VAL A 314 33.69 49.53 -44.36
CA VAL A 314 32.81 48.52 -43.75
C VAL A 314 33.62 47.54 -42.90
N ALA A 315 34.75 47.04 -43.41
CA ALA A 315 35.62 46.13 -42.68
C ALA A 315 36.24 46.79 -41.43
N LYS A 316 36.54 48.09 -41.49
CA LYS A 316 37.05 48.86 -40.35
C LYS A 316 36.01 49.00 -39.24
N LYS A 317 34.76 49.31 -39.58
CA LYS A 317 33.64 49.37 -38.61
C LYS A 317 33.36 48.00 -37.97
N GLU A 318 33.39 46.92 -38.77
CA GLU A 318 33.23 45.56 -38.25
C GLU A 318 34.36 45.20 -37.27
N PHE A 319 35.60 45.59 -37.55
CA PHE A 319 36.76 45.34 -36.68
C PHE A 319 36.69 46.15 -35.38
N GLU A 320 36.34 47.43 -35.43
CA GLU A 320 36.17 48.29 -34.24
C GLU A 320 35.02 47.80 -33.35
N SER A 321 33.90 47.37 -33.94
CA SER A 321 32.79 46.78 -33.20
C SER A 321 33.19 45.45 -32.53
N ALA A 322 33.92 44.58 -33.24
CA ALA A 322 34.38 43.31 -32.70
C ALA A 322 35.43 43.46 -31.59
N THR A 323 36.32 44.46 -31.67
CA THR A 323 37.31 44.74 -30.61
C THR A 323 36.66 45.29 -29.35
N LYS A 324 35.62 46.13 -29.48
CA LYS A 324 34.83 46.59 -28.32
C LYS A 324 34.10 45.42 -27.65
N ALA A 325 33.47 44.53 -28.43
CA ALA A 325 32.81 43.34 -27.90
C ALA A 325 33.79 42.38 -27.21
N LEU A 326 35.04 42.28 -27.69
CA LEU A 326 36.07 41.47 -27.04
C LEU A 326 36.42 41.99 -25.63
N ALA A 327 36.55 43.30 -25.46
CA ALA A 327 36.86 43.91 -24.16
C ALA A 327 35.76 43.62 -23.12
N GLU A 328 34.49 43.81 -23.49
CA GLU A 328 33.34 43.54 -22.61
C GLU A 328 33.26 42.05 -22.20
N LYS A 329 33.64 41.13 -23.10
CA LYS A 329 33.65 39.69 -22.83
C LYS A 329 34.86 39.24 -21.99
N GLN A 330 35.97 39.96 -22.05
CA GLN A 330 37.14 39.72 -21.20
C GLN A 330 36.86 40.06 -19.73
N ASP A 331 36.12 41.13 -19.47
CA ASP A 331 35.73 41.51 -18.11
C ASP A 331 34.83 40.44 -17.47
N ALA A 332 33.85 39.92 -18.23
CA ALA A 332 32.99 38.81 -17.76
C ALA A 332 33.79 37.52 -17.48
N PHE A 333 34.80 37.21 -18.30
CA PHE A 333 35.67 36.05 -18.07
C PHE A 333 36.56 36.23 -16.83
N LYS A 334 37.06 37.45 -16.60
CA LYS A 334 37.85 37.79 -15.40
C LYS A 334 37.03 37.66 -14.13
N GLU A 335 35.78 38.13 -14.13
CA GLU A 335 34.87 38.00 -12.99
C GLU A 335 34.60 36.52 -12.64
N ALA A 336 34.36 35.67 -13.64
CA ALA A 336 34.19 34.23 -13.43
C ALA A 336 35.45 33.55 -12.85
N THR A 337 36.63 34.01 -13.25
CA THR A 337 37.92 33.51 -12.76
C THR A 337 38.18 33.90 -11.30
N GLU A 338 37.78 35.12 -10.89
CA GLU A 338 37.85 35.57 -9.50
C GLU A 338 36.91 34.77 -8.58
N GLN A 339 35.72 34.41 -9.08
CA GLN A 339 34.78 33.52 -8.38
C GLN A 339 35.36 32.11 -8.20
N GLN A 340 36.01 31.56 -9.23
CA GLN A 340 36.71 30.27 -9.14
C GLN A 340 37.87 30.30 -8.12
N THR A 341 38.66 31.38 -8.10
CA THR A 341 39.77 31.56 -7.14
C THR A 341 39.26 31.59 -5.71
N SER A 342 38.12 32.24 -5.48
CA SER A 342 37.47 32.29 -4.16
C SER A 342 36.97 30.91 -3.71
N LEU A 343 36.44 30.10 -4.63
CA LEU A 343 36.03 28.72 -4.36
C LEU A 343 37.24 27.83 -4.00
N LYS A 344 38.39 28.04 -4.67
CA LYS A 344 39.65 27.34 -4.38
C LYS A 344 40.19 27.65 -2.98
N ALA A 345 40.10 28.91 -2.52
CA ALA A 345 40.53 29.29 -1.18
C ALA A 345 39.70 28.61 -0.07
N ILE A 346 38.42 28.33 -0.31
CA ILE A 346 37.57 27.53 0.60
C ILE A 346 38.03 26.07 0.60
N LYS A 347 38.34 25.52 -0.58
CA LYS A 347 38.91 24.17 -0.72
C LYS A 347 40.21 24.00 0.08
N ASP A 348 41.15 24.93 -0.04
CA ASP A 348 42.46 24.80 0.63
C ASP A 348 42.31 24.84 2.17
N LYS A 349 41.31 25.56 2.70
CA LYS A 349 40.97 25.52 4.13
C LYS A 349 40.34 24.20 4.55
N LEU A 350 39.52 23.59 3.70
CA LEU A 350 38.90 22.28 3.95
C LEU A 350 39.97 21.16 3.99
N ASP A 351 40.89 21.17 3.02
CA ASP A 351 42.02 20.22 2.95
C ASP A 351 42.90 20.33 4.21
N ALA A 352 43.14 21.55 4.72
CA ALA A 352 43.91 21.76 5.94
C ALA A 352 43.21 21.21 7.21
N ALA A 353 41.88 21.30 7.28
CA ALA A 353 41.09 20.81 8.41
C ALA A 353 41.08 19.27 8.51
N GLN A 354 41.23 18.56 7.39
CA GLN A 354 41.24 17.09 7.32
C GLN A 354 42.54 16.46 7.85
N SER A 355 43.64 17.21 7.92
CA SER A 355 44.95 16.70 8.35
C SER A 355 45.12 16.56 9.88
N LYS A 356 44.15 17.03 10.67
CA LYS A 356 44.20 16.96 12.15
C LYS A 356 43.34 15.81 12.65
N THR A 357 43.97 14.88 13.36
CA THR A 357 43.32 13.72 14.01
C THR A 357 42.26 14.17 15.04
N PRO A 358 41.08 13.55 15.10
CA PRO A 358 40.06 13.88 16.11
C PRO A 358 40.48 13.40 17.51
N ILE A 359 40.46 14.31 18.48
CA ILE A 359 40.43 14.03 19.93
C ILE A 359 38.99 14.33 20.39
N GLU A 360 38.35 13.35 21.04
CA GLU A 360 37.08 13.31 21.81
C GLU A 360 35.92 14.29 21.52
N PRO A 361 34.65 13.85 21.63
CA PRO A 361 33.49 14.71 21.36
C PRO A 361 33.15 15.60 22.57
N PRO A 362 32.94 16.92 22.39
CA PRO A 362 32.24 17.72 23.38
C PRO A 362 30.82 18.11 22.92
N VAL A 363 30.00 18.26 23.96
CA VAL A 363 28.56 18.56 24.01
C VAL A 363 28.20 19.92 23.40
N VAL A 364 26.99 19.98 22.84
CA VAL A 364 26.35 21.12 22.16
C VAL A 364 25.91 22.20 23.15
N GLU A 365 26.23 23.47 22.87
CA GLU A 365 25.38 24.62 23.23
C GLU A 365 25.50 25.74 22.19
N GLY A 366 24.35 26.29 21.78
CA GLY A 366 24.22 27.20 20.64
C GLY A 366 24.27 28.69 20.99
N LYS A 367 24.45 29.52 19.95
CA LYS A 367 23.85 30.86 19.82
C LYS A 367 23.99 31.39 18.40
N SER A 368 22.86 31.80 17.84
CA SER A 368 22.65 32.37 16.51
C SER A 368 22.98 33.87 16.46
N ALA A 369 23.65 34.32 15.41
CA ALA A 369 23.82 35.74 15.08
C ALA A 369 23.16 36.07 13.73
N LYS A 370 22.33 37.12 13.76
CA LYS A 370 21.47 37.65 12.70
C LYS A 370 22.27 38.56 11.77
N LEU A 371 22.10 38.45 10.45
CA LEU A 371 22.63 39.42 9.47
C LEU A 371 21.55 39.94 8.51
N ILE A 372 21.76 41.19 8.10
CA ILE A 372 20.84 42.15 7.49
C ILE A 372 20.78 41.98 5.96
N GLN A 373 19.60 42.21 5.37
CA GLN A 373 19.31 42.22 3.93
C GLN A 373 19.82 43.50 3.23
N SER A 374 20.24 43.37 1.97
CA SER A 374 20.17 44.44 0.97
C SER A 374 19.98 43.85 -0.43
N ASP A 375 19.00 44.38 -1.16
CA ASP A 375 18.52 43.91 -2.47
C ASP A 375 19.41 44.34 -3.66
N ALA A 376 19.79 43.39 -4.54
CA ALA A 376 19.97 43.58 -5.99
C ALA A 376 20.24 42.26 -6.78
N ALA A 377 19.27 41.85 -7.62
CA ALA A 377 19.28 40.87 -8.75
C ALA A 377 19.79 39.41 -8.55
N PRO A 378 19.08 38.38 -9.09
CA PRO A 378 18.99 37.06 -8.42
C PRO A 378 20.09 36.03 -8.69
N GLU A 379 20.95 36.19 -9.70
CA GLU A 379 21.82 35.08 -10.18
C GLU A 379 23.29 35.12 -9.71
N THR A 380 23.73 36.23 -9.12
CA THR A 380 25.08 36.39 -8.52
C THR A 380 25.10 36.14 -7.01
N ASP A 381 23.95 36.20 -6.36
CA ASP A 381 23.83 36.09 -4.90
C ASP A 381 24.03 34.68 -4.35
N ALA A 382 23.71 33.62 -5.11
CA ALA A 382 23.81 32.24 -4.61
C ALA A 382 25.26 31.78 -4.38
N ILE A 383 26.19 32.13 -5.28
CA ILE A 383 27.62 31.79 -5.18
C ILE A 383 28.24 32.56 -4.01
N LYS A 384 27.92 33.85 -3.90
CA LYS A 384 28.41 34.73 -2.83
C LYS A 384 27.83 34.30 -1.47
N ALA A 385 26.56 33.97 -1.40
CA ALA A 385 25.91 33.44 -0.21
C ALA A 385 26.52 32.11 0.24
N PHE A 386 26.84 31.20 -0.69
CA PHE A 386 27.53 29.95 -0.36
C PHE A 386 28.93 30.20 0.20
N ILE A 387 29.72 31.07 -0.45
CA ILE A 387 31.04 31.48 0.01
C ILE A 387 30.95 32.11 1.41
N ASP A 388 30.01 33.03 1.63
CA ASP A 388 29.84 33.71 2.91
C ASP A 388 29.31 32.80 4.02
N LYS A 389 28.45 31.83 3.68
CA LYS A 389 27.92 30.80 4.60
C LYS A 389 29.04 29.88 5.11
N TYR A 390 29.99 29.50 4.25
CA TYR A 390 30.98 28.45 4.56
C TYR A 390 32.43 28.92 4.74
N LYS A 391 32.78 30.18 4.45
CA LYS A 391 34.16 30.70 4.57
C LYS A 391 34.79 30.60 5.97
N ASN A 392 33.95 30.50 7.00
CA ASN A 392 34.32 30.47 8.42
C ASN A 392 33.83 29.19 9.14
N THR A 393 33.29 28.20 8.43
CA THR A 393 32.78 26.97 9.05
C THR A 393 33.94 26.06 9.45
N ASN A 394 33.91 25.54 10.68
CA ASN A 394 34.81 24.48 11.10
C ASN A 394 34.21 23.12 10.69
N PHE A 395 34.92 22.37 9.85
CA PHE A 395 34.43 21.10 9.29
C PHE A 395 34.78 19.86 10.14
N THR A 396 35.54 20.02 11.22
CA THR A 396 35.85 18.91 12.13
C THR A 396 34.62 18.50 12.96
N GLY A 397 34.18 17.24 12.86
CA GLY A 397 33.08 16.70 13.68
C GLY A 397 31.67 17.06 13.20
N LEU A 398 31.49 17.39 11.91
CA LEU A 398 30.16 17.65 11.36
C LEU A 398 29.28 16.39 11.37
N ASN A 399 28.02 16.57 11.80
CA ASN A 399 26.95 15.57 11.63
C ASN A 399 26.82 15.21 10.13
N PRO A 400 26.70 13.92 9.76
CA PRO A 400 26.38 13.45 8.41
C PRO A 400 25.35 14.30 7.65
N ASP A 401 24.27 14.77 8.30
CA ASP A 401 23.24 15.60 7.67
C ASP A 401 23.79 16.92 7.14
N LYS A 402 24.68 17.56 7.90
CA LYS A 402 25.33 18.82 7.51
C LYS A 402 26.35 18.62 6.40
N VAL A 403 26.97 17.44 6.34
CA VAL A 403 27.87 17.05 5.24
C VAL A 403 27.07 16.85 3.95
N ILE A 404 25.89 16.22 4.05
CA ILE A 404 24.97 16.04 2.92
C ILE A 404 24.45 17.39 2.43
N GLU A 405 24.04 18.29 3.32
CA GLU A 405 23.59 19.65 2.98
C GLU A 405 24.71 20.44 2.27
N PHE A 406 25.93 20.44 2.84
CA PHE A 406 27.09 21.08 2.23
C PHE A 406 27.39 20.54 0.84
N ASN A 407 27.42 19.21 0.68
CA ASN A 407 27.71 18.59 -0.62
C ASN A 407 26.65 18.92 -1.67
N LYS A 408 25.38 19.00 -1.28
CA LYS A 408 24.28 19.39 -2.17
C LYS A 408 24.43 20.83 -2.64
N GLU A 409 24.67 21.77 -1.72
CA GLU A 409 24.85 23.19 -2.05
C GLU A 409 26.14 23.43 -2.85
N TYR A 410 27.24 22.77 -2.48
CA TYR A 410 28.52 22.84 -3.18
C TYR A 410 28.40 22.34 -4.63
N THR A 411 27.72 21.22 -4.86
CA THR A 411 27.51 20.66 -6.22
C THR A 411 26.71 21.62 -7.10
N ALA A 412 25.67 22.26 -6.54
CA ALA A 412 24.87 23.24 -7.27
C ALA A 412 25.69 24.48 -7.64
N VAL A 413 26.50 24.99 -6.71
CA VAL A 413 27.37 26.16 -6.92
C VAL A 413 28.50 25.85 -7.90
N GLN A 414 29.14 24.68 -7.77
CA GLN A 414 30.18 24.21 -8.70
C GLN A 414 29.63 24.12 -10.12
N LYS A 415 28.44 23.53 -10.30
CA LYS A 415 27.78 23.46 -11.60
C LYS A 415 27.51 24.85 -12.17
N GLN A 416 27.00 25.77 -11.35
CA GLN A 416 26.72 27.14 -11.79
C GLN A 416 27.98 27.90 -12.23
N VAL A 417 29.09 27.78 -11.48
CA VAL A 417 30.39 28.38 -11.83
C VAL A 417 30.94 27.77 -13.11
N THR A 418 30.83 26.45 -13.27
CA THR A 418 31.28 25.71 -14.46
C THR A 418 30.49 26.10 -15.71
N ASP A 419 29.17 26.20 -15.58
CA ASP A 419 28.27 26.60 -16.67
C ASP A 419 28.58 28.05 -17.11
N LYS A 420 28.80 28.98 -16.16
CA LYS A 420 29.21 30.37 -16.44
C LYS A 420 30.58 30.45 -17.12
N LEU A 421 31.56 29.69 -16.66
CA LEU A 421 32.91 29.68 -17.24
C LEU A 421 32.89 29.11 -18.67
N ASN A 422 32.15 28.02 -18.90
CA ASN A 422 31.98 27.42 -20.22
C ASN A 422 31.24 28.35 -21.19
N ALA A 423 30.20 29.05 -20.73
CA ALA A 423 29.49 30.04 -21.53
C ALA A 423 30.40 31.22 -21.91
N ALA A 424 31.14 31.78 -20.95
CA ALA A 424 32.09 32.86 -21.19
C ALA A 424 33.23 32.44 -22.15
N ALA A 425 33.76 31.23 -21.98
CA ALA A 425 34.76 30.66 -22.88
C ALA A 425 34.23 30.49 -24.32
N LYS A 426 33.01 29.98 -24.48
CA LYS A 426 32.37 29.80 -25.79
C LYS A 426 32.14 31.14 -26.51
N ASP A 427 31.66 32.15 -25.79
CA ASP A 427 31.46 33.51 -26.29
C ASP A 427 32.79 34.15 -26.72
N LEU A 428 33.83 33.98 -25.91
CA LEU A 428 35.17 34.49 -26.19
C LEU A 428 35.76 33.83 -27.45
N VAL A 429 35.68 32.51 -27.58
CA VAL A 429 36.13 31.77 -28.77
C VAL A 429 35.38 32.20 -30.03
N THR A 430 34.07 32.43 -29.92
CA THR A 430 33.25 32.92 -31.04
C THR A 430 33.67 34.32 -31.46
N THR A 431 33.92 35.22 -30.51
CA THR A 431 34.36 36.60 -30.75
C THR A 431 35.76 36.62 -31.39
N VAL A 432 36.68 35.80 -30.92
CA VAL A 432 38.02 35.63 -31.52
C VAL A 432 37.93 35.10 -32.96
N SER A 433 36.98 34.21 -33.26
CA SER A 433 36.73 33.73 -34.62
C SER A 433 36.24 34.86 -35.55
N VAL A 434 35.36 35.73 -35.08
CA VAL A 434 34.88 36.90 -35.83
C VAL A 434 36.02 37.88 -36.10
N ILE A 435 36.85 38.16 -35.09
CA ILE A 435 38.03 39.02 -35.23
C ILE A 435 39.01 38.43 -36.25
N ASN A 436 39.29 37.13 -36.20
CA ASN A 436 40.17 36.48 -37.18
C ASN A 436 39.64 36.59 -38.61
N LYS A 437 38.33 36.43 -38.83
CA LYS A 437 37.70 36.62 -40.15
C LYS A 437 37.74 38.08 -40.63
N ALA A 438 37.56 39.05 -39.73
CA ALA A 438 37.67 40.48 -40.06
C ALA A 438 39.13 40.85 -40.39
N VAL A 439 40.09 40.30 -39.64
CA VAL A 439 41.52 40.45 -39.90
C VAL A 439 41.91 39.90 -41.27
N GLU A 440 41.47 38.70 -41.64
CA GLU A 440 41.75 38.11 -42.96
C GLU A 440 41.28 39.02 -44.12
N LYS A 441 40.12 39.68 -43.96
CA LYS A 441 39.60 40.64 -44.95
C LYS A 441 40.37 41.95 -45.00
N LEU A 442 40.89 42.44 -43.87
CA LEU A 442 41.65 43.69 -43.75
C LEU A 442 43.14 43.55 -44.12
N THR A 443 43.70 42.34 -44.02
CA THR A 443 45.13 42.07 -44.23
C THR A 443 45.69 42.58 -45.57
N PRO A 444 44.96 42.56 -46.71
CA PRO A 444 45.44 43.09 -47.98
C PRO A 444 45.55 44.63 -48.04
N PHE A 445 44.88 45.33 -47.12
CA PHE A 445 44.72 46.80 -47.14
C PHE A 445 45.35 47.49 -45.92
N ALA A 446 45.79 46.72 -44.92
CA ALA A 446 46.24 47.24 -43.63
C ALA A 446 47.58 47.99 -43.73
N THR A 447 47.61 49.22 -43.22
CA THR A 447 48.84 49.98 -43.01
C THR A 447 49.72 49.31 -41.93
N PRO A 448 51.03 49.62 -41.85
CA PRO A 448 51.91 49.06 -40.82
C PRO A 448 51.41 49.28 -39.38
N GLU A 449 50.76 50.41 -39.11
CA GLU A 449 50.12 50.71 -37.81
C GLU A 449 48.92 49.79 -37.54
N GLN A 450 48.09 49.55 -38.55
CA GLN A 450 46.95 48.63 -38.45
C GLN A 450 47.40 47.18 -38.30
N GLN A 451 48.50 46.77 -38.95
CA GLN A 451 49.09 45.44 -38.76
C GLN A 451 49.61 45.24 -37.33
N ALA A 452 50.17 46.27 -36.69
CA ALA A 452 50.59 46.22 -35.29
C ALA A 452 49.39 46.10 -34.33
N ALA A 453 48.29 46.82 -34.59
CA ALA A 453 47.05 46.72 -33.83
C ALA A 453 46.41 45.33 -33.97
N ILE A 454 46.38 44.78 -35.19
CA ILE A 454 45.91 43.42 -35.48
C ILE A 454 46.75 42.37 -34.75
N SER A 455 48.08 42.48 -34.79
CA SER A 455 48.98 41.57 -34.08
C SER A 455 48.78 41.62 -32.57
N THR A 456 48.50 42.80 -32.02
CA THR A 456 48.22 42.98 -30.59
C THR A 456 46.89 42.32 -30.21
N ALA A 457 45.82 42.53 -30.98
CA ALA A 457 44.52 41.91 -30.73
C ALA A 457 44.57 40.36 -30.81
N LEU A 458 45.33 39.81 -31.76
CA LEU A 458 45.55 38.35 -31.87
C LEU A 458 46.34 37.79 -30.69
N GLN A 459 47.37 38.51 -30.22
CA GLN A 459 48.17 38.14 -29.05
C GLN A 459 47.31 38.12 -27.78
N THR A 460 46.50 39.16 -27.56
CA THR A 460 45.57 39.26 -26.43
C THR A 460 44.51 38.16 -26.48
N SER A 461 43.99 37.84 -27.68
CA SER A 461 43.04 36.74 -27.88
C SER A 461 43.65 35.37 -27.52
N LEU A 462 44.91 35.14 -27.88
CA LEU A 462 45.64 33.91 -27.57
C LEU A 462 45.90 33.75 -26.06
N GLU A 463 46.21 34.83 -25.36
CA GLU A 463 46.38 34.85 -23.90
C GLU A 463 45.08 34.55 -23.17
N ALA A 464 43.96 35.10 -23.64
CA ALA A 464 42.65 34.83 -23.07
C ALA A 464 42.23 33.35 -23.26
N VAL A 465 42.53 32.73 -24.42
CA VAL A 465 42.30 31.30 -24.63
C VAL A 465 43.18 30.42 -23.74
N LYS A 466 44.43 30.82 -23.44
CA LYS A 466 45.28 30.10 -22.48
C LYS A 466 44.74 30.15 -21.06
N ALA A 467 44.23 31.32 -20.63
CA ALA A 467 43.63 31.47 -19.31
C ALA A 467 42.38 30.59 -19.13
N VAL A 468 41.58 30.41 -20.20
CA VAL A 468 40.46 29.44 -20.22
C VAL A 468 40.94 28.01 -19.99
N GLU A 469 42.00 27.59 -20.68
CA GLU A 469 42.51 26.22 -20.57
C GLU A 469 43.13 25.94 -19.18
N GLU A 470 43.81 26.93 -18.59
CA GLU A 470 44.34 26.84 -17.23
C GLU A 470 43.23 26.75 -16.18
N ALA A 471 42.16 27.55 -16.32
CA ALA A 471 40.99 27.52 -15.44
C ALA A 471 40.24 26.16 -15.50
N LYS A 472 40.23 25.51 -16.67
CA LYS A 472 39.63 24.18 -16.86
C LYS A 472 40.39 23.07 -16.11
N VAL A 473 41.73 23.14 -16.08
CA VAL A 473 42.58 22.17 -15.34
C VAL A 473 42.38 22.29 -13.83
N GLU A 474 42.16 23.49 -13.30
CA GLU A 474 41.86 23.66 -11.86
C GLU A 474 40.49 23.10 -11.46
N LEU A 475 39.56 22.94 -12.42
CA LEU A 475 38.21 22.46 -12.19
C LEU A 475 38.14 20.93 -11.98
N GLU A 476 39.03 20.18 -12.66
CA GLU A 476 39.19 18.73 -12.46
C GLU A 476 39.65 18.39 -11.03
N GLY A 477 40.46 19.25 -10.41
CA GLY A 477 40.90 19.08 -9.02
C GLY A 477 39.79 19.20 -7.96
N LEU A 478 38.63 19.80 -8.31
CA LEU A 478 37.45 19.89 -7.43
C LEU A 478 36.65 18.58 -7.42
N GLN A 479 36.61 17.88 -8.56
CA GLN A 479 35.94 16.57 -8.68
C GLN A 479 36.63 15.49 -7.84
N ASP A 480 37.96 15.49 -7.83
CA ASP A 480 38.76 14.60 -7.00
C ASP A 480 38.51 14.81 -5.49
N LEU A 481 38.29 16.06 -5.08
CA LEU A 481 37.95 16.38 -3.69
C LEU A 481 36.53 15.92 -3.32
N GLN A 482 35.57 16.08 -4.23
CA GLN A 482 34.21 15.56 -4.04
C GLN A 482 34.24 14.04 -3.81
N ASN A 483 35.05 13.32 -4.59
CA ASN A 483 35.21 11.87 -4.44
C ASN A 483 35.87 11.51 -3.09
N LYS A 484 36.86 12.29 -2.62
CA LYS A 484 37.47 12.11 -1.29
C LYS A 484 36.50 12.37 -0.14
N LEU A 485 35.71 13.45 -0.21
CA LEU A 485 34.69 13.80 0.79
C LEU A 485 33.59 12.74 0.86
N LYS A 486 33.12 12.27 -0.30
CA LYS A 486 32.14 11.17 -0.37
C LYS A 486 32.69 9.90 0.27
N LYS A 487 33.95 9.54 -0.04
CA LYS A 487 34.62 8.38 0.58
C LYS A 487 34.71 8.49 2.10
N GLN A 488 35.07 9.67 2.62
CA GLN A 488 35.17 9.90 4.06
C GLN A 488 33.79 9.86 4.75
N ALA A 489 32.75 10.42 4.12
CA ALA A 489 31.39 10.36 4.62
C ALA A 489 30.89 8.91 4.73
N ILE A 490 31.17 8.08 3.70
CA ILE A 490 30.87 6.65 3.69
C ILE A 490 31.61 5.94 4.84
N GLU A 491 32.90 6.22 5.04
CA GLU A 491 33.69 5.59 6.11
C GLU A 491 33.16 5.93 7.51
N ASN A 492 32.73 7.18 7.73
CA ASN A 492 32.11 7.60 8.98
C ASN A 492 30.74 6.95 9.20
N ALA A 493 29.88 6.94 8.17
CA ALA A 493 28.57 6.30 8.23
C ALA A 493 28.70 4.78 8.49
N MET A 494 29.69 4.13 7.87
CA MET A 494 30.02 2.72 8.12
C MET A 494 30.37 2.47 9.59
N LYS A 495 31.23 3.30 10.20
CA LYS A 495 31.59 3.16 11.64
C LYS A 495 30.37 3.33 12.55
N VAL A 496 29.44 4.23 12.21
CA VAL A 496 28.18 4.42 12.95
C VAL A 496 27.30 3.19 12.81
N ALA A 497 27.11 2.66 11.59
CA ALA A 497 26.32 1.46 11.33
C ALA A 497 26.91 0.23 12.04
N GLU A 498 28.23 0.03 11.99
CA GLU A 498 28.92 -1.04 12.72
C GLU A 498 28.70 -0.95 14.23
N ALA A 499 28.85 0.26 14.80
CA ALA A 499 28.64 0.46 16.24
C ALA A 499 27.18 0.19 16.65
N ALA A 500 26.22 0.64 15.85
CA ALA A 500 24.80 0.42 16.09
C ALA A 500 24.41 -1.06 16.00
N VAL A 501 24.88 -1.77 14.96
CA VAL A 501 24.63 -3.21 14.79
C VAL A 501 25.30 -4.03 15.89
N LYS A 502 26.53 -3.69 16.29
CA LYS A 502 27.23 -4.35 17.41
C LYS A 502 26.49 -4.19 18.74
N ALA A 503 25.77 -3.07 18.94
CA ALA A 503 24.97 -2.87 20.14
C ALA A 503 23.76 -3.83 20.23
N LEU A 504 23.34 -4.45 19.12
CA LEU A 504 22.27 -5.45 19.08
C LEU A 504 22.69 -6.81 19.65
N GLU A 505 23.98 -7.17 19.59
CA GLU A 505 24.49 -8.47 20.04
C GLU A 505 24.29 -8.71 21.54
N THR A 506 24.29 -7.64 22.34
CA THR A 506 24.30 -7.75 23.82
C THR A 506 22.92 -7.62 24.47
N ASN A 507 22.03 -6.81 23.89
CA ASN A 507 20.68 -6.60 24.39
C ASN A 507 19.84 -5.91 23.30
N PRO A 508 19.26 -6.67 22.36
CA PRO A 508 18.44 -6.11 21.29
C PRO A 508 17.12 -5.60 21.86
N THR A 509 16.79 -4.35 21.53
CA THR A 509 15.49 -3.72 21.80
C THR A 509 14.98 -3.12 20.50
N GLN A 510 13.66 -2.90 20.39
CA GLN A 510 13.10 -2.30 19.17
C GLN A 510 13.74 -0.95 18.86
N GLU A 511 13.94 -0.10 19.88
CA GLU A 511 14.60 1.21 19.73
C GLU A 511 16.03 1.10 19.15
N LYS A 512 16.81 0.09 19.58
CA LYS A 512 18.16 -0.12 19.05
C LYS A 512 18.14 -0.71 17.63
N ILE A 513 17.15 -1.55 17.32
CA ILE A 513 16.96 -2.09 15.97
C ILE A 513 16.63 -0.95 15.00
N ASP A 514 15.70 -0.07 15.39
CA ASP A 514 15.31 1.09 14.58
C ASP A 514 16.50 2.05 14.38
N ALA A 515 17.31 2.27 15.43
CA ALA A 515 18.54 3.08 15.34
C ALA A 515 19.60 2.45 14.42
N ALA A 516 19.76 1.13 14.46
CA ALA A 516 20.67 0.41 13.56
C ALA A 516 20.19 0.46 12.10
N GLN A 517 18.88 0.30 11.86
CA GLN A 517 18.30 0.42 10.53
C GLN A 517 18.48 1.83 9.97
N ALA A 518 18.24 2.88 10.78
CA ALA A 518 18.45 4.26 10.38
C ALA A 518 19.92 4.55 10.00
N ALA A 519 20.88 3.97 10.74
CA ALA A 519 22.30 4.10 10.42
C ALA A 519 22.67 3.40 9.09
N VAL A 520 22.08 2.24 8.80
CA VAL A 520 22.25 1.51 7.53
C VAL A 520 21.62 2.28 6.37
N ASP A 521 20.42 2.83 6.55
CA ASP A 521 19.74 3.63 5.53
C ASP A 521 20.52 4.91 5.20
N ALA A 522 21.13 5.56 6.20
CA ALA A 522 22.02 6.70 5.99
C ALA A 522 23.27 6.33 5.17
N LEU A 523 23.80 5.12 5.35
CA LEU A 523 24.91 4.60 4.54
C LEU A 523 24.48 4.37 3.08
N LEU A 524 23.31 3.77 2.84
CA LEU A 524 22.74 3.58 1.50
C LEU A 524 22.39 4.89 0.79
N ALA A 525 22.02 5.93 1.55
CA ALA A 525 21.77 7.26 0.98
C ALA A 525 23.06 7.91 0.43
N LEU A 526 24.23 7.61 1.03
CA LEU A 526 25.54 8.07 0.57
C LEU A 526 26.07 7.23 -0.59
N ASP A 527 25.82 5.92 -0.57
CA ASP A 527 26.18 4.99 -1.63
C ASP A 527 25.16 3.86 -1.76
N LYS A 528 24.30 3.95 -2.78
CA LYS A 528 23.19 3.01 -3.01
C LYS A 528 23.67 1.58 -3.29
N ASP A 529 24.91 1.43 -3.75
CA ASP A 529 25.50 0.14 -4.11
C ASP A 529 26.32 -0.47 -2.96
N TYR A 530 26.31 0.16 -1.77
CA TYR A 530 27.03 -0.35 -0.61
C TYR A 530 26.45 -1.70 -0.14
N ASP A 531 27.32 -2.69 0.08
CA ASP A 531 26.88 -4.01 0.53
C ASP A 531 26.51 -4.00 2.02
N VAL A 532 25.21 -3.87 2.28
CA VAL A 532 24.63 -3.86 3.64
C VAL A 532 24.09 -5.23 4.07
N LYS A 533 24.34 -6.31 3.30
CA LYS A 533 23.76 -7.63 3.59
C LYS A 533 24.09 -8.13 4.99
N ALA A 534 25.33 -7.94 5.45
CA ALA A 534 25.74 -8.35 6.79
C ALA A 534 24.99 -7.56 7.88
N PHE A 535 24.81 -6.25 7.70
CA PHE A 535 24.04 -5.43 8.64
C PHE A 535 22.57 -5.83 8.67
N ASN A 536 21.94 -6.00 7.51
CA ASN A 536 20.53 -6.40 7.42
C ASN A 536 20.28 -7.79 8.00
N SER A 537 21.20 -8.74 7.81
CA SER A 537 21.11 -10.06 8.44
C SER A 537 21.19 -9.98 9.96
N ALA A 538 22.13 -9.20 10.51
CA ALA A 538 22.25 -9.03 11.96
C ALA A 538 21.03 -8.31 12.57
N ILE A 539 20.50 -7.30 11.89
CA ILE A 539 19.25 -6.62 12.27
C ILE A 539 18.08 -7.60 12.26
N ALA A 540 17.95 -8.44 11.24
CA ALA A 540 16.90 -9.44 11.14
C ALA A 540 16.99 -10.52 12.24
N GLU A 541 18.21 -10.96 12.59
CA GLU A 541 18.43 -11.87 13.72
C GLU A 541 18.06 -11.22 15.06
N ALA A 542 18.43 -9.96 15.27
CA ALA A 542 18.04 -9.20 16.47
C ALA A 542 16.52 -9.03 16.57
N GLN A 543 15.83 -8.76 15.45
CA GLN A 543 14.37 -8.66 15.41
C GLN A 543 13.70 -9.99 15.79
N LYS A 544 14.21 -11.12 15.30
CA LYS A 544 13.69 -12.45 15.70
C LYS A 544 13.78 -12.68 17.21
N LEU A 545 14.86 -12.24 17.86
CA LEU A 545 15.03 -12.37 19.31
C LEU A 545 14.03 -11.49 20.08
N VAL A 546 13.81 -10.24 19.64
CA VAL A 546 12.83 -9.34 20.24
C VAL A 546 11.42 -9.89 20.07
N ASP A 547 11.06 -10.31 18.85
CA ASP A 547 9.75 -10.90 18.55
C ASP A 547 9.49 -12.16 19.38
N ALA A 548 10.49 -13.03 19.54
CA ALA A 548 10.37 -14.23 20.37
C ALA A 548 10.17 -13.91 21.85
N LYS A 549 10.84 -12.86 22.36
CA LYS A 549 10.65 -12.40 23.74
C LYS A 549 9.25 -11.83 23.95
N THR A 550 8.79 -10.96 23.04
CA THR A 550 7.44 -10.38 23.09
C THR A 550 6.37 -11.45 23.00
N GLU A 551 6.53 -12.45 22.13
CA GLU A 551 5.59 -13.58 22.03
C GLU A 551 5.52 -14.36 23.34
N LYS A 552 6.67 -14.63 23.98
CA LYS A 552 6.70 -15.31 25.28
C LYS A 552 5.96 -14.52 26.37
N GLU A 553 6.16 -13.21 26.44
CA GLU A 553 5.44 -12.34 27.39
C GLU A 553 3.93 -12.30 27.12
N ASN A 554 3.52 -12.28 25.86
CA ASN A 554 2.11 -12.33 25.47
C ASN A 554 1.47 -13.67 25.82
N ILE A 555 2.16 -14.79 25.55
CA ILE A 555 1.72 -16.13 25.96
C ILE A 555 1.54 -16.20 27.48
N GLU A 556 2.47 -15.65 28.26
CA GLU A 556 2.37 -15.64 29.73
C GLU A 556 1.16 -14.83 30.21
N LYS A 557 0.94 -13.63 29.65
CA LYS A 557 -0.25 -12.80 29.98
C LYS A 557 -1.56 -13.50 29.63
N ALA A 558 -1.66 -14.05 28.42
CA ALA A 558 -2.85 -14.78 27.97
C ALA A 558 -3.09 -16.03 28.82
N THR A 559 -2.02 -16.77 29.15
CA THR A 559 -2.09 -17.95 30.03
C THR A 559 -2.58 -17.57 31.43
N ASN A 560 -2.07 -16.49 32.01
CA ASN A 560 -2.49 -16.02 33.32
C ASN A 560 -3.96 -15.57 33.31
N ALA A 561 -4.39 -14.84 32.27
CA ALA A 561 -5.78 -14.42 32.11
C ALA A 561 -6.74 -15.62 31.98
N VAL A 562 -6.39 -16.62 31.16
CA VAL A 562 -7.19 -17.84 31.00
C VAL A 562 -7.20 -18.66 32.28
N ASN A 563 -6.06 -18.79 32.96
CA ASN A 563 -5.99 -19.53 34.22
C ASN A 563 -6.85 -18.91 35.33
N ALA A 564 -6.99 -17.59 35.34
CA ALA A 564 -7.83 -16.84 36.28
C ALA A 564 -9.34 -16.99 36.02
N LEU A 565 -9.75 -17.56 34.87
CA LEU A 565 -11.16 -17.88 34.61
C LEU A 565 -11.66 -19.06 35.45
N PHE A 566 -10.77 -19.81 36.11
CA PHE A 566 -11.09 -21.04 36.82
C PHE A 566 -10.64 -20.97 38.27
N SER A 567 -11.43 -21.58 39.16
CA SER A 567 -11.12 -21.64 40.59
C SER A 567 -10.21 -22.83 40.96
N ASP A 568 -10.13 -23.84 40.09
CA ASP A 568 -9.31 -25.03 40.28
C ASP A 568 -8.10 -25.08 39.33
N GLU A 569 -7.09 -25.87 39.73
CA GLU A 569 -5.89 -26.10 38.91
C GLU A 569 -6.20 -26.91 37.65
N ASN A 570 -7.19 -27.83 37.73
CA ASN A 570 -7.59 -28.69 36.60
C ASN A 570 -8.47 -27.97 35.57
N LYS A 571 -8.84 -26.70 35.81
CA LYS A 571 -9.66 -25.88 34.91
C LYS A 571 -11.03 -26.51 34.60
N THR A 572 -11.60 -27.16 35.61
CA THR A 572 -12.89 -27.87 35.54
C THR A 572 -14.03 -27.09 36.18
N VAL A 573 -13.72 -26.04 36.96
CA VAL A 573 -14.71 -25.20 37.66
C VAL A 573 -14.42 -23.72 37.38
N ILE A 574 -15.40 -23.01 36.82
CA ILE A 574 -15.33 -21.57 36.59
C ILE A 574 -15.31 -20.80 37.92
N ALA A 575 -14.51 -19.75 38.01
CA ALA A 575 -14.43 -18.95 39.22
C ALA A 575 -15.69 -18.08 39.41
N ASP A 576 -16.20 -17.99 40.65
CA ASP A 576 -17.46 -17.29 41.00
C ASP A 576 -17.48 -15.81 40.57
N SER A 577 -16.32 -15.15 40.48
CA SER A 577 -16.20 -13.75 40.04
C SER A 577 -16.26 -13.54 38.52
N VAL A 578 -16.20 -14.63 37.73
CA VAL A 578 -16.10 -14.56 36.28
C VAL A 578 -17.47 -14.30 35.66
N VAL A 579 -17.53 -13.26 34.81
CA VAL A 579 -18.67 -12.92 33.96
C VAL A 579 -18.28 -13.02 32.48
N GLN A 580 -19.24 -12.93 31.56
CA GLN A 580 -18.97 -13.05 30.12
C GLN A 580 -17.94 -12.02 29.63
N ASN A 581 -17.93 -10.81 30.20
CA ASN A 581 -16.94 -9.79 29.86
C ASN A 581 -15.50 -10.24 30.20
N THR A 582 -15.29 -10.86 31.36
CA THR A 582 -13.97 -11.40 31.77
C THR A 582 -13.47 -12.45 30.79
N ILE A 583 -14.37 -13.33 30.31
CA ILE A 583 -14.04 -14.34 29.30
C ILE A 583 -13.68 -13.67 27.97
N ASN A 584 -14.43 -12.64 27.56
CA ASN A 584 -14.15 -11.90 26.32
C ASN A 584 -12.81 -11.17 26.38
N GLU A 585 -12.42 -10.63 27.54
CA GLU A 585 -11.11 -10.00 27.75
C GLU A 585 -9.97 -11.02 27.64
N ALA A 586 -10.10 -12.19 28.26
CA ALA A 586 -9.14 -13.28 28.10
C ALA A 586 -9.06 -13.76 26.65
N LYS A 587 -10.21 -13.85 25.95
CA LYS A 587 -10.28 -14.22 24.52
C LYS A 587 -9.52 -13.27 23.63
N LYS A 588 -9.67 -11.95 23.83
CA LYS A 588 -8.89 -10.94 23.09
C LYS A 588 -7.38 -11.14 23.25
N LEU A 589 -6.92 -11.50 24.46
CA LEU A 589 -5.50 -11.76 24.70
C LEU A 589 -5.00 -13.01 23.95
N VAL A 590 -5.82 -14.06 23.87
CA VAL A 590 -5.49 -15.30 23.16
C VAL A 590 -5.54 -15.13 21.64
N GLU A 591 -6.52 -14.40 21.10
CA GLU A 591 -6.65 -14.12 19.66
C GLU A 591 -5.44 -13.34 19.11
N ASN A 592 -4.79 -12.53 19.96
CA ASN A 592 -3.59 -11.77 19.63
C ASN A 592 -2.29 -12.60 19.61
N LEU A 593 -2.32 -13.87 20.03
CA LEU A 593 -1.17 -14.76 19.96
C LEU A 593 -0.94 -15.28 18.54
N LYS A 594 0.32 -15.57 18.21
CA LYS A 594 0.64 -16.26 16.95
C LYS A 594 0.12 -17.69 16.99
N ASP A 595 -0.24 -18.20 15.82
CA ASP A 595 -0.77 -19.56 15.68
C ASP A 595 0.27 -20.57 16.19
N SER A 596 -0.13 -21.25 17.26
CA SER A 596 0.73 -22.16 18.00
C SER A 596 -0.14 -23.20 18.70
N GLN A 597 0.51 -24.29 19.12
CA GLN A 597 -0.16 -25.29 19.95
C GLN A 597 -0.70 -24.66 21.24
N VAL A 598 0.04 -23.71 21.83
CA VAL A 598 -0.37 -23.01 23.06
C VAL A 598 -1.64 -22.19 22.84
N LYS A 599 -1.75 -21.45 21.74
CA LYS A 599 -2.97 -20.70 21.38
C LYS A 599 -4.17 -21.64 21.28
N THR A 600 -4.03 -22.75 20.57
CA THR A 600 -5.09 -23.76 20.40
C THR A 600 -5.54 -24.33 21.76
N GLU A 601 -4.58 -24.61 22.66
CA GLU A 601 -4.88 -25.09 24.01
C GLU A 601 -5.62 -24.04 24.85
N LEU A 602 -5.22 -22.76 24.76
CA LEU A 602 -5.88 -21.65 25.47
C LEU A 602 -7.29 -21.37 24.92
N GLU A 603 -7.49 -21.44 23.60
CA GLU A 603 -8.82 -21.31 22.97
C GLU A 603 -9.76 -22.43 23.43
N GLY A 604 -9.26 -23.67 23.49
CA GLY A 604 -10.01 -24.80 24.06
C GLY A 604 -10.45 -24.56 25.50
N LYS A 605 -9.58 -23.97 26.33
CA LYS A 605 -9.92 -23.58 27.71
C LYS A 605 -10.96 -22.45 27.75
N ILE A 606 -10.89 -21.46 26.87
CA ILE A 606 -11.89 -20.37 26.80
C ILE A 606 -13.28 -20.92 26.41
N ILE A 607 -13.34 -21.87 25.48
CA ILE A 607 -14.59 -22.55 25.11
C ILE A 607 -15.15 -23.32 26.31
N SER A 608 -14.28 -24.02 27.05
CA SER A 608 -14.67 -24.70 28.30
C SER A 608 -15.22 -23.73 29.34
N ALA A 609 -14.53 -22.60 29.59
CA ALA A 609 -14.97 -21.55 30.51
C ALA A 609 -16.33 -20.98 30.10
N SER A 610 -16.52 -20.67 28.81
CA SER A 610 -17.80 -20.15 28.28
C SER A 610 -18.95 -21.15 28.48
N THR A 611 -18.67 -22.43 28.25
CA THR A 611 -19.64 -23.52 28.44
C THR A 611 -19.99 -23.68 29.92
N GLN A 612 -19.00 -23.61 30.80
CA GLN A 612 -19.22 -23.69 32.25
C GLN A 612 -19.97 -22.47 32.78
N LEU A 613 -19.65 -21.27 32.30
CA LEU A 613 -20.40 -20.05 32.65
C LEU A 613 -21.86 -20.21 32.27
N LYS A 614 -22.13 -20.66 31.04
CA LYS A 614 -23.51 -20.91 30.58
C LYS A 614 -24.24 -21.89 31.49
N LYS A 615 -23.60 -23.01 31.86
CA LYS A 615 -24.17 -23.98 32.80
C LYS A 615 -24.41 -23.39 34.19
N ALA A 616 -23.47 -22.60 34.70
CA ALA A 616 -23.60 -21.93 35.99
C ALA A 616 -24.76 -20.90 35.96
N LEU A 617 -24.86 -20.11 34.90
CA LEU A 617 -25.98 -19.18 34.68
C LEU A 617 -27.33 -19.91 34.53
N GLU A 618 -27.36 -21.05 33.85
CA GLU A 618 -28.57 -21.89 33.77
C GLU A 618 -29.00 -22.44 35.14
N SER A 619 -28.04 -22.68 36.05
CA SER A 619 -28.34 -23.05 37.44
C SER A 619 -28.77 -21.86 38.31
N LEU A 620 -28.47 -20.63 37.88
CA LEU A 620 -28.76 -19.36 38.57
C LEU A 620 -30.01 -18.64 38.00
N LYS A 621 -30.88 -19.32 37.26
CA LYS A 621 -32.11 -18.71 36.69
C LYS A 621 -32.87 -17.90 37.75
N THR A 622 -33.25 -16.67 37.39
CA THR A 622 -33.81 -15.66 38.31
C THR A 622 -35.03 -16.15 39.07
N GLY A 623 -35.06 -15.90 40.39
CA GLY A 623 -36.14 -16.31 41.27
C GLY A 623 -35.67 -17.20 42.41
N LEU A 624 -36.56 -18.09 42.84
CA LEU A 624 -36.31 -19.01 43.95
C LEU A 624 -35.61 -20.27 43.44
N SER A 625 -34.40 -20.56 43.94
CA SER A 625 -33.70 -21.80 43.62
C SER A 625 -34.33 -23.00 44.34
N THR A 626 -34.08 -24.22 43.85
CA THR A 626 -34.65 -25.46 44.41
C THR A 626 -34.18 -25.76 45.84
N ASP A 627 -33.05 -25.19 46.25
CA ASP A 627 -32.48 -25.29 47.59
C ASP A 627 -32.91 -24.13 48.53
N GLY A 628 -33.80 -23.24 48.08
CA GLY A 628 -34.40 -22.19 48.91
C GLY A 628 -33.60 -20.90 49.00
N GLN A 629 -32.67 -20.66 48.07
CA GLN A 629 -31.95 -19.39 47.91
C GLN A 629 -32.73 -18.46 46.98
N ILE A 630 -32.51 -17.15 47.11
CA ILE A 630 -32.99 -16.17 46.11
C ILE A 630 -31.81 -15.75 45.27
N VAL A 631 -31.98 -15.87 43.95
CA VAL A 631 -31.01 -15.41 42.96
C VAL A 631 -31.57 -14.17 42.26
N VAL A 632 -30.89 -13.03 42.46
CA VAL A 632 -31.24 -11.74 41.86
C VAL A 632 -30.18 -11.39 40.82
N GLU A 633 -30.62 -11.12 39.59
CA GLU A 633 -29.76 -10.62 38.52
C GLU A 633 -29.33 -9.20 38.85
N ASP A 634 -28.02 -8.95 38.87
CA ASP A 634 -27.46 -7.64 39.21
C ASP A 634 -26.71 -7.06 38.01
N ALA A 635 -27.39 -6.19 37.26
CA ALA A 635 -26.75 -5.38 36.23
C ALA A 635 -26.06 -4.15 36.88
N ASN A 636 -24.97 -4.38 37.60
CA ASN A 636 -23.99 -3.36 38.02
C ASN A 636 -24.47 -2.24 38.98
N LYS A 637 -25.07 -2.51 40.15
CA LYS A 637 -25.13 -1.51 41.24
C LYS A 637 -24.93 -2.06 42.64
N GLN A 638 -24.48 -1.18 43.56
CA GLN A 638 -24.28 -1.48 44.98
C GLN A 638 -25.52 -2.18 45.57
N ILE A 639 -25.30 -3.34 46.20
CA ILE A 639 -26.30 -4.21 46.87
C ILE A 639 -27.27 -3.41 47.75
N ASP A 640 -26.82 -2.27 48.27
CA ASP A 640 -27.52 -1.38 49.19
C ASP A 640 -28.78 -0.68 48.60
N GLU A 641 -29.10 -0.83 47.31
CA GLU A 641 -30.28 -0.19 46.66
C GLU A 641 -31.48 -1.14 46.39
N LEU A 642 -31.39 -2.46 46.65
CA LEU A 642 -32.31 -3.46 46.07
C LEU A 642 -33.47 -3.96 46.95
N PHE A 643 -33.51 -3.65 48.26
CA PHE A 643 -34.47 -4.29 49.19
C PHE A 643 -35.33 -3.31 49.97
N THR A 644 -36.62 -3.63 50.09
CA THR A 644 -37.55 -2.98 51.03
C THR A 644 -38.22 -4.05 51.88
N PHE A 645 -38.11 -3.94 53.20
CA PHE A 645 -38.68 -4.92 54.14
C PHE A 645 -40.01 -4.41 54.67
N GLN A 646 -41.08 -5.20 54.52
CA GLN A 646 -42.39 -4.89 55.10
C GLN A 646 -42.78 -5.98 56.08
N MET A 647 -42.78 -5.63 57.38
CA MET A 647 -43.45 -6.43 58.40
C MET A 647 -44.85 -5.88 58.65
N ALA A 648 -45.84 -6.78 58.76
CA ALA A 648 -47.14 -6.41 59.27
C ALA A 648 -47.00 -5.89 60.72
N GLY A 649 -47.21 -4.58 60.94
CA GLY A 649 -47.38 -3.98 62.26
C GLY A 649 -46.19 -3.25 62.88
N ILE A 650 -45.20 -2.79 62.10
CA ILE A 650 -44.13 -1.89 62.58
C ILE A 650 -44.03 -0.69 61.63
N ALA A 651 -44.24 0.53 62.15
CA ALA A 651 -43.99 1.78 61.42
C ALA A 651 -42.65 2.37 61.86
N LEU A 652 -41.74 2.63 60.92
CA LEU A 652 -40.49 3.36 61.16
C LEU A 652 -40.78 4.86 61.12
N VAL A 653 -40.55 5.59 62.21
CA VAL A 653 -40.66 7.05 62.25
C VAL A 653 -39.26 7.68 62.26
N LYS A 654 -39.08 8.71 61.43
CA LYS A 654 -37.88 9.53 61.36
C LYS A 654 -37.85 10.47 62.57
N GLU A 655 -36.89 10.32 63.49
CA GLU A 655 -36.51 11.41 64.39
C GLU A 655 -35.42 12.27 63.73
N SER A 656 -35.47 13.56 64.05
CA SER A 656 -34.77 14.66 63.41
C SER A 656 -33.24 14.51 63.36
N GLU A 657 -32.66 15.13 62.34
CA GLU A 657 -31.23 15.25 62.02
C GLU A 657 -30.32 15.53 63.24
N SER A 658 -29.69 14.49 63.78
CA SER A 658 -28.30 14.53 64.28
C SER A 658 -27.79 13.10 64.53
N GLU A 659 -26.47 12.96 64.51
CA GLU A 659 -25.70 11.73 64.30
C GLU A 659 -26.02 10.51 65.21
N SER A 660 -25.78 9.33 64.64
CA SER A 660 -25.94 7.95 65.17
C SER A 660 -27.38 7.40 65.19
N GLU A 661 -27.72 6.66 64.13
CA GLU A 661 -28.98 5.91 64.01
C GLU A 661 -29.10 4.88 65.15
N LYS A 662 -29.98 5.15 66.12
CA LYS A 662 -30.55 4.16 67.02
C LYS A 662 -32.01 3.93 66.64
N VAL A 663 -32.38 2.68 66.41
CA VAL A 663 -33.77 2.24 66.21
C VAL A 663 -34.44 2.12 67.57
N THR A 664 -35.39 3.01 67.89
CA THR A 664 -36.29 2.86 69.05
C THR A 664 -37.74 2.70 68.56
N ALA A 665 -38.44 1.70 69.09
CA ALA A 665 -39.82 1.37 68.73
C ALA A 665 -40.84 2.11 69.63
N PHE A 666 -41.96 2.58 69.07
CA PHE A 666 -43.10 3.09 69.85
C PHE A 666 -44.44 2.45 69.49
N ASP A 667 -45.35 2.56 70.46
CA ASP A 667 -46.58 1.81 70.73
C ASP A 667 -47.73 1.98 69.71
N ARG A 668 -48.57 0.96 69.66
CA ARG A 668 -49.67 0.69 68.73
C ARG A 668 -50.92 1.50 69.11
N ASN A 669 -50.90 2.84 69.09
CA ASN A 669 -52.11 3.64 69.41
C ASN A 669 -52.19 5.04 68.75
N ALA A 670 -51.67 5.24 67.54
CA ALA A 670 -51.90 6.47 66.78
C ALA A 670 -52.69 6.21 65.50
N THR A 671 -53.95 6.66 65.50
CA THR A 671 -54.87 6.71 64.36
C THR A 671 -54.40 7.75 63.35
N GLY A 672 -53.68 7.31 62.30
CA GLY A 672 -53.25 8.17 61.20
C GLY A 672 -52.77 7.37 60.00
N ASN A 673 -53.64 7.25 59.00
CA ASN A 673 -53.45 6.40 57.83
C ASN A 673 -52.56 7.11 56.79
N THR A 674 -51.24 7.02 56.94
CA THR A 674 -50.28 7.35 55.87
C THR A 674 -49.05 6.45 56.00
N LEU A 675 -48.95 5.46 55.11
CA LEU A 675 -47.74 4.67 54.90
C LEU A 675 -46.64 5.60 54.38
N LYS A 676 -45.65 5.92 55.21
CA LYS A 676 -44.45 6.65 54.78
C LYS A 676 -43.50 5.70 54.04
N GLU A 677 -42.82 6.27 53.05
CA GLU A 677 -41.94 5.64 52.05
C GLU A 677 -41.00 4.57 52.61
N SER A 678 -40.89 3.46 51.90
CA SER A 678 -40.01 2.33 52.22
C SER A 678 -38.54 2.75 52.13
N LYS A 679 -37.81 2.69 53.26
CA LYS A 679 -36.34 2.85 53.28
C LYS A 679 -35.65 1.56 52.86
N THR A 680 -34.53 1.71 52.14
CA THR A 680 -33.61 0.62 51.82
C THR A 680 -32.87 0.16 53.08
N LEU A 681 -32.69 -1.16 53.25
CA LEU A 681 -32.06 -1.75 54.44
C LEU A 681 -30.85 -2.63 54.04
N THR A 682 -29.75 -2.51 54.78
CA THR A 682 -28.59 -3.42 54.65
C THR A 682 -28.89 -4.80 55.25
N THR A 683 -28.11 -5.82 54.90
CA THR A 683 -28.21 -7.17 55.51
C THR A 683 -28.06 -7.14 57.04
N ALA A 684 -27.18 -6.28 57.57
CA ALA A 684 -27.05 -6.06 59.00
C ALA A 684 -28.34 -5.51 59.62
N GLN A 685 -28.95 -4.49 59.00
CA GLN A 685 -30.21 -3.89 59.48
C GLN A 685 -31.39 -4.87 59.39
N MET A 686 -31.45 -5.73 58.37
CA MET A 686 -32.46 -6.79 58.27
C MET A 686 -32.30 -7.82 59.40
N ASN A 687 -31.07 -8.28 59.66
CA ASN A 687 -30.79 -9.21 60.76
C ASN A 687 -31.12 -8.60 62.13
N GLU A 688 -30.79 -7.32 62.35
CA GLU A 688 -31.15 -6.59 63.58
C GLU A 688 -32.67 -6.44 63.76
N GLY A 689 -33.42 -6.14 62.70
CA GLY A 689 -34.88 -6.03 62.75
C GLY A 689 -35.58 -7.35 63.09
N ILE A 690 -35.06 -8.46 62.55
CA ILE A 690 -35.52 -9.81 62.90
C ILE A 690 -35.23 -10.10 64.38
N LEU A 691 -34.01 -9.81 64.85
CA LEU A 691 -33.60 -10.01 66.25
C LEU A 691 -34.50 -9.23 67.22
N ALA A 692 -34.75 -7.95 66.94
CA ALA A 692 -35.61 -7.10 67.77
C ALA A 692 -37.06 -7.63 67.84
N THR A 693 -37.56 -8.22 66.74
CA THR A 693 -38.89 -8.84 66.68
C THR A 693 -38.95 -10.09 67.56
N LEU A 694 -37.90 -10.92 67.50
CA LEU A 694 -37.79 -12.12 68.32
C LEU A 694 -37.68 -11.77 69.81
N GLU A 695 -36.88 -10.78 70.17
CA GLU A 695 -36.79 -10.25 71.55
C GLU A 695 -38.16 -9.78 72.07
N ARG A 696 -38.98 -9.15 71.21
CA ARG A 696 -40.35 -8.70 71.57
C ARG A 696 -41.32 -9.86 71.79
N ILE A 697 -41.27 -10.90 70.97
CA ILE A 697 -42.16 -12.08 71.13
C ILE A 697 -41.77 -12.88 72.38
N ASN A 698 -40.49 -12.85 72.77
CA ASN A 698 -39.95 -13.53 73.96
C ASN A 698 -40.11 -12.74 75.28
N ALA A 699 -41.04 -11.78 75.35
CA ALA A 699 -41.24 -10.92 76.53
C ALA A 699 -41.47 -11.69 77.85
N ASP A 700 -41.84 -12.99 77.79
CA ASP A 700 -41.82 -13.93 78.92
C ASP A 700 -40.44 -14.60 79.13
N LYS A 701 -39.41 -13.77 79.32
CA LYS A 701 -38.24 -13.96 80.23
C LYS A 701 -37.41 -15.26 80.30
N LEU A 702 -37.25 -16.09 79.26
CA LEU A 702 -36.40 -17.30 79.39
C LEU A 702 -35.26 -17.55 78.39
N VAL A 703 -35.02 -16.70 77.38
CA VAL A 703 -33.85 -16.89 76.48
C VAL A 703 -33.18 -15.55 76.17
N THR A 704 -32.00 -15.31 76.75
CA THR A 704 -31.08 -14.25 76.28
C THR A 704 -30.50 -14.69 74.93
N LEU A 705 -30.93 -14.04 73.84
CA LEU A 705 -30.35 -14.23 72.52
C LEU A 705 -28.95 -13.58 72.49
N ASP A 706 -27.94 -14.34 72.06
CA ASP A 706 -26.59 -13.81 71.90
C ASP A 706 -26.54 -12.91 70.67
N LYS A 707 -26.35 -11.59 70.88
CA LYS A 707 -26.22 -10.61 69.79
C LYS A 707 -25.05 -10.90 68.84
N LYS A 708 -24.06 -11.71 69.26
CA LYS A 708 -22.94 -12.13 68.40
C LYS A 708 -23.30 -13.29 67.46
N ASN A 709 -24.39 -14.01 67.71
CA ASN A 709 -24.86 -15.13 66.91
C ASN A 709 -26.39 -15.03 66.72
N PRO A 710 -26.85 -14.18 65.77
CA PRO A 710 -28.27 -14.04 65.54
C PRO A 710 -28.89 -15.37 65.11
N PRO A 711 -30.14 -15.65 65.52
CA PRO A 711 -30.83 -16.90 65.23
C PRO A 711 -31.07 -17.13 63.71
N LEU A 712 -30.99 -16.07 62.92
CA LEU A 712 -31.07 -16.06 61.47
C LEU A 712 -29.93 -15.22 60.93
N ASN A 713 -29.24 -15.76 59.92
CA ASN A 713 -28.18 -15.07 59.21
C ASN A 713 -28.52 -15.06 57.71
N ILE A 714 -28.76 -13.87 57.16
CA ILE A 714 -28.89 -13.66 55.73
C ILE A 714 -27.55 -13.19 55.18
N GLU A 715 -26.93 -14.02 54.34
CA GLU A 715 -25.68 -13.70 53.66
C GLU A 715 -25.92 -13.49 52.18
N SER A 716 -25.24 -12.49 51.60
CA SER A 716 -25.20 -12.25 50.17
C SER A 716 -23.84 -12.63 49.62
N SER A 717 -23.80 -13.36 48.51
CA SER A 717 -22.59 -13.64 47.76
C SER A 717 -22.75 -13.23 46.30
N GLN A 718 -21.66 -12.84 45.65
CA GLN A 718 -21.64 -12.54 44.22
C GLN A 718 -21.20 -13.79 43.45
N LYS A 719 -22.04 -14.25 42.52
CA LYS A 719 -21.73 -15.38 41.63
C LYS A 719 -22.12 -15.05 40.20
N HIS A 720 -21.13 -14.96 39.32
CA HIS A 720 -21.29 -14.78 37.88
C HIS A 720 -22.15 -13.57 37.49
N GLY A 721 -22.07 -12.47 38.25
CA GLY A 721 -22.88 -11.27 38.04
C GLY A 721 -24.28 -11.32 38.66
N TYR A 722 -24.56 -12.32 39.49
CA TYR A 722 -25.79 -12.44 40.27
C TYR A 722 -25.48 -12.28 41.76
N THR A 723 -26.39 -11.60 42.47
CA THR A 723 -26.37 -11.62 43.92
C THR A 723 -27.21 -12.80 44.41
N VAL A 724 -26.57 -13.74 45.09
CA VAL A 724 -27.20 -14.92 45.68
C VAL A 724 -27.36 -14.70 47.18
N PHE A 725 -28.61 -14.69 47.64
CA PHE A 725 -28.95 -14.57 49.05
C PHE A 725 -29.23 -15.93 49.66
N THR A 726 -28.48 -16.27 50.70
CA THR A 726 -28.63 -17.50 51.47
C THR A 726 -29.13 -17.15 52.87
N VAL A 727 -30.19 -17.82 53.32
CA VAL A 727 -30.69 -17.69 54.69
C VAL A 727 -30.31 -18.93 55.47
N THR A 728 -29.52 -18.76 56.52
CA THR A 728 -29.15 -19.85 57.42
C THR A 728 -29.77 -19.60 58.79
N ALA A 729 -30.50 -20.58 59.29
CA ALA A 729 -31.01 -20.56 60.67
C ALA A 729 -29.91 -21.08 61.61
N ASN A 730 -29.22 -20.16 62.30
CA ASN A 730 -28.16 -20.50 63.24
C ASN A 730 -28.75 -20.67 64.65
N ASN A 731 -28.49 -21.79 65.33
CA ASN A 731 -28.94 -22.03 66.71
C ASN A 731 -30.46 -21.91 66.96
N PHE A 732 -31.27 -22.04 65.92
CA PHE A 732 -32.73 -22.01 66.03
C PHE A 732 -33.23 -23.38 66.51
N SER A 733 -33.47 -23.53 67.81
CA SER A 733 -33.96 -24.79 68.36
C SER A 733 -35.43 -25.01 67.98
N LYS A 734 -35.84 -26.28 67.86
CA LYS A 734 -37.26 -26.65 67.66
C LYS A 734 -38.18 -26.00 68.70
N GLU A 735 -37.70 -25.84 69.94
CA GLU A 735 -38.47 -25.22 71.03
C GLU A 735 -38.71 -23.72 70.80
N ILE A 736 -37.71 -22.99 70.27
CA ILE A 736 -37.87 -21.58 69.91
C ILE A 736 -38.82 -21.44 68.72
N PHE A 737 -38.72 -22.35 67.74
CA PHE A 737 -39.62 -22.41 66.59
C PHE A 737 -41.08 -22.70 66.98
N ASP A 738 -41.33 -23.73 67.80
CA ASP A 738 -42.69 -24.11 68.22
C ASP A 738 -43.38 -22.97 69.00
N LYS A 739 -42.62 -22.16 69.76
CA LYS A 739 -43.14 -20.97 70.48
C LYS A 739 -43.46 -19.80 69.53
N LEU A 740 -42.69 -19.62 68.47
CA LEU A 740 -42.99 -18.63 67.43
C LEU A 740 -44.22 -19.04 66.59
N ASP A 741 -44.38 -20.35 66.34
CA ASP A 741 -45.46 -20.92 65.55
C ASP A 741 -46.84 -20.89 66.22
N GLY A 742 -46.88 -20.76 67.56
CA GLY A 742 -48.12 -20.66 68.33
C GLY A 742 -49.07 -19.53 67.90
N ASN A 743 -48.59 -18.52 67.15
CA ASN A 743 -49.38 -17.40 66.64
C ASN A 743 -49.86 -17.53 65.17
N LYS A 744 -49.65 -18.68 64.50
CA LYS A 744 -50.08 -18.96 63.11
C LYS A 744 -49.63 -17.93 62.06
N ASN A 745 -48.57 -17.16 62.30
CA ASN A 745 -48.11 -16.08 61.40
C ASN A 745 -46.57 -16.12 61.23
N ASN A 746 -46.05 -17.19 60.63
CA ASN A 746 -44.60 -17.40 60.50
C ASN A 746 -44.08 -17.14 59.10
N ALA A 747 -44.51 -16.04 58.49
CA ALA A 747 -44.01 -15.64 57.18
C ALA A 747 -43.52 -14.20 57.25
N TYR A 748 -42.21 -14.01 57.08
CA TYR A 748 -41.63 -12.67 56.90
C TYR A 748 -41.67 -12.33 55.43
N LEU A 749 -42.34 -11.23 55.06
CA LEU A 749 -42.42 -10.77 53.68
C LEU A 749 -41.23 -9.87 53.37
N ILE A 750 -40.37 -10.33 52.46
CA ILE A 750 -39.26 -9.56 51.91
C ILE A 750 -39.63 -9.17 50.49
N THR A 751 -39.59 -7.89 50.19
CA THR A 751 -39.84 -7.40 48.84
C THR A 751 -38.51 -7.01 48.21
N VAL A 752 -38.20 -7.67 47.09
CA VAL A 752 -36.98 -7.46 46.30
C VAL A 752 -37.36 -6.60 45.11
N ASN A 753 -36.81 -5.39 45.07
CA ASN A 753 -37.02 -4.47 43.98
C ASN A 753 -35.90 -4.69 42.96
N ASN A 754 -36.21 -5.38 41.86
CA ASN A 754 -35.26 -5.56 40.77
C ASN A 754 -35.40 -4.39 39.78
N LYS A 755 -34.33 -3.63 39.59
CA LYS A 755 -34.31 -2.51 38.63
C LYS A 755 -33.89 -3.05 37.26
N VAL A 756 -34.87 -3.29 36.40
CA VAL A 756 -34.63 -3.67 35.00
C VAL A 756 -34.57 -2.41 34.13
N ALA A 757 -34.03 -2.52 32.91
CA ALA A 757 -33.86 -1.40 31.99
C ALA A 757 -35.17 -0.63 31.67
N GLU A 758 -36.33 -1.24 31.95
CA GLU A 758 -37.68 -0.76 31.64
C GLU A 758 -38.51 -0.36 32.88
N GLY A 759 -37.97 -0.40 34.11
CA GLY A 759 -38.70 -0.05 35.34
C GLY A 759 -38.25 -0.81 36.60
N ILE A 760 -38.99 -0.66 37.71
CA ILE A 760 -38.76 -1.42 38.96
C ILE A 760 -39.73 -2.59 39.01
N SER A 761 -39.22 -3.82 38.90
CA SER A 761 -39.97 -5.05 39.13
C SER A 761 -39.86 -5.43 40.61
N THR A 762 -40.95 -5.24 41.36
CA THR A 762 -41.03 -5.61 42.78
C THR A 762 -41.54 -7.05 42.92
N LYS A 763 -40.69 -7.99 43.36
CA LYS A 763 -41.10 -9.36 43.70
C LYS A 763 -41.11 -9.57 45.21
N ALA A 764 -42.22 -10.09 45.74
CA ALA A 764 -42.36 -10.38 47.16
C ALA A 764 -42.10 -11.87 47.45
N TYR A 765 -41.22 -12.14 48.41
CA TYR A 765 -40.88 -13.48 48.87
C TYR A 765 -41.21 -13.59 50.35
N LYS A 766 -41.78 -14.72 50.76
CA LYS A 766 -41.98 -15.08 52.17
C LYS A 766 -40.82 -15.94 52.64
N ILE A 767 -40.19 -15.62 53.77
CA ILE A 767 -39.32 -16.57 54.47
C ILE A 767 -40.22 -17.48 55.32
N LEU A 768 -40.29 -18.76 54.96
CA LEU A 768 -40.94 -19.80 55.74
C LEU A 768 -39.89 -20.56 56.54
N PHE A 769 -40.24 -20.87 57.77
CA PHE A 769 -39.45 -21.71 58.66
C PHE A 769 -40.08 -23.09 58.74
N GLN A 770 -39.28 -24.13 58.60
CA GLN A 770 -39.73 -25.52 58.66
C GLN A 770 -38.76 -26.37 59.48
N VAL A 771 -39.26 -27.39 60.17
CA VAL A 771 -38.42 -28.33 60.92
C VAL A 771 -38.20 -29.57 60.07
N ILE A 772 -36.96 -29.83 59.68
CA ILE A 772 -36.55 -31.06 58.99
C ILE A 772 -35.52 -31.77 59.87
N ASP A 773 -35.78 -33.04 60.20
CA ASP A 773 -34.92 -33.89 61.03
C ASP A 773 -34.47 -33.26 62.36
N GLY A 774 -35.37 -32.49 62.99
CA GLY A 774 -35.11 -31.84 64.28
C GLY A 774 -34.29 -30.54 64.20
N LYS A 775 -33.90 -30.11 62.99
CA LYS A 775 -33.27 -28.81 62.73
C LYS A 775 -34.27 -27.88 62.06
N VAL A 776 -34.24 -26.61 62.43
CA VAL A 776 -35.07 -25.58 61.81
C VAL A 776 -34.34 -25.05 60.59
N GLU A 777 -34.97 -25.11 59.43
CA GLU A 777 -34.51 -24.51 58.17
C GLU A 777 -35.39 -23.30 57.83
N ALA A 778 -34.77 -22.26 57.27
CA ALA A 778 -35.47 -21.14 56.67
C ALA A 778 -35.39 -21.25 55.15
N LYS A 779 -36.52 -21.08 54.45
CA LYS A 779 -36.58 -21.10 52.99
C LYS A 779 -37.41 -19.94 52.48
N PHE A 780 -36.93 -19.30 51.43
CA PHE A 780 -37.78 -18.36 50.70
C PHE A 780 -38.88 -19.14 49.94
N VAL A 781 -40.07 -18.55 49.83
CA VAL A 781 -41.19 -19.02 49.02
C VAL A 781 -41.78 -17.80 48.32
N GLU A 782 -41.95 -17.87 47.00
CA GLU A 782 -42.56 -16.77 46.24
C GLU A 782 -43.97 -16.49 46.76
N SER A 783 -44.23 -15.26 47.20
CA SER A 783 -45.54 -14.87 47.70
C SER A 783 -46.35 -14.29 46.56
N THR A 784 -47.40 -14.99 46.12
CA THR A 784 -48.48 -14.32 45.38
C THR A 784 -49.21 -13.41 46.36
N VAL A 785 -48.69 -12.19 46.56
CA VAL A 785 -49.51 -11.11 47.11
C VAL A 785 -50.59 -10.87 46.06
N ASN A 786 -51.82 -11.25 46.39
CA ASN A 786 -53.00 -10.82 45.64
C ASN A 786 -53.07 -9.30 45.74
N ASP A 787 -52.46 -8.62 44.78
CA ASP A 787 -52.76 -7.23 44.50
C ASP A 787 -53.13 -7.17 43.02
N ASP A 788 -54.39 -7.52 42.73
CA ASP A 788 -54.96 -7.48 41.38
C ASP A 788 -54.72 -6.10 40.74
N LYS A 789 -54.64 -5.04 41.56
CA LYS A 789 -54.33 -3.69 41.11
C LYS A 789 -52.97 -3.56 40.43
N PHE A 790 -51.91 -4.16 40.99
CA PHE A 790 -50.56 -4.06 40.41
C PHE A 790 -50.45 -4.84 39.10
N SER A 791 -51.05 -6.03 39.06
CA SER A 791 -51.10 -6.84 37.83
C SER A 791 -51.95 -6.17 36.74
N ILE A 792 -53.00 -5.44 37.13
CA ILE A 792 -53.83 -4.65 36.22
C ILE A 792 -53.07 -3.45 35.66
N ASP A 793 -52.33 -2.71 36.50
CA ASP A 793 -51.62 -1.49 36.06
C ASP A 793 -50.47 -1.86 35.09
N ALA A 794 -49.63 -2.84 35.46
CA ALA A 794 -48.54 -3.31 34.58
C ALA A 794 -49.05 -3.86 33.24
N ALA A 795 -50.14 -4.62 33.25
CA ALA A 795 -50.77 -5.11 32.03
C ALA A 795 -51.46 -3.99 31.23
N THR A 796 -52.02 -2.98 31.91
CA THR A 796 -52.65 -1.81 31.26
C THR A 796 -51.59 -0.96 30.55
N ASP A 797 -50.45 -0.71 31.20
CA ASP A 797 -49.34 0.05 30.61
C ASP A 797 -48.72 -0.69 29.43
N ALA A 798 -48.47 -1.99 29.58
CA ALA A 798 -47.95 -2.82 28.49
C ALA A 798 -48.90 -2.86 27.28
N VAL A 799 -50.21 -2.95 27.50
CA VAL A 799 -51.21 -2.92 26.42
C VAL A 799 -51.32 -1.53 25.79
N ASN A 800 -51.29 -0.45 26.58
CA ASN A 800 -51.37 0.91 26.06
C ASN A 800 -50.12 1.27 25.25
N ALA A 801 -48.93 0.79 25.64
CA ALA A 801 -47.68 1.00 24.91
C ALA A 801 -47.67 0.38 23.49
N LEU A 802 -48.59 -0.55 23.19
CA LEU A 802 -48.76 -1.07 21.83
C LEU A 802 -49.39 -0.03 20.90
N PHE A 803 -50.05 0.99 21.45
CA PHE A 803 -50.79 2.00 20.69
C PHE A 803 -50.13 3.38 20.80
N SER A 804 -50.24 4.17 19.74
CA SER A 804 -49.97 5.60 19.74
C SER A 804 -51.20 6.38 20.28
N ASP A 805 -51.04 7.68 20.53
CA ASP A 805 -52.09 8.56 21.07
C ASP A 805 -53.39 8.59 20.22
N ASP A 806 -53.31 8.23 18.94
CA ASP A 806 -54.44 8.15 18.00
C ASP A 806 -55.09 6.74 17.93
N ASN A 807 -54.75 5.84 18.86
CA ASN A 807 -55.17 4.42 18.89
C ASN A 807 -54.72 3.59 17.68
N THR A 808 -53.72 4.02 16.92
CA THR A 808 -53.02 3.18 15.93
C THR A 808 -51.86 2.42 16.57
N LEU A 809 -51.36 1.34 15.95
CA LEU A 809 -50.16 0.65 16.46
C LEU A 809 -48.94 1.57 16.41
N SER A 810 -48.12 1.56 17.46
CA SER A 810 -46.80 2.21 17.42
C SER A 810 -45.94 1.61 16.29
N LEU A 811 -45.03 2.44 15.74
CA LEU A 811 -44.27 2.12 14.52
C LEU A 811 -43.40 0.85 14.66
N ASP A 812 -42.96 0.55 15.88
CA ASP A 812 -41.98 -0.48 16.23
C ASP A 812 -42.58 -1.76 16.87
N ILE A 813 -43.90 -1.92 16.81
CA ILE A 813 -44.57 -3.08 17.42
C ILE A 813 -44.51 -4.32 16.52
N ASP A 814 -44.18 -5.46 17.12
CA ASP A 814 -44.13 -6.79 16.51
C ASP A 814 -44.92 -7.83 17.35
N GLU A 815 -45.00 -9.07 16.86
CA GLU A 815 -45.74 -10.16 17.51
C GLU A 815 -45.16 -10.54 18.88
N ALA A 816 -43.85 -10.35 19.08
CA ALA A 816 -43.18 -10.62 20.35
C ALA A 816 -43.64 -9.65 21.46
N LYS A 817 -43.78 -8.35 21.14
CA LYS A 817 -44.28 -7.33 22.06
C LYS A 817 -45.76 -7.55 22.42
N ILE A 818 -46.59 -7.93 21.44
CA ILE A 818 -48.00 -8.28 21.69
C ILE A 818 -48.09 -9.53 22.58
N SER A 819 -47.26 -10.54 22.32
CA SER A 819 -47.19 -11.77 23.12
C SER A 819 -46.73 -11.51 24.55
N ALA A 820 -45.75 -10.62 24.75
CA ALA A 820 -45.29 -10.21 26.07
C ALA A 820 -46.41 -9.51 26.88
N ALA A 821 -47.14 -8.58 26.25
CA ALA A 821 -48.29 -7.93 26.86
C ALA A 821 -49.43 -8.92 27.17
N LYS A 822 -49.66 -9.92 26.30
CA LYS A 822 -50.64 -10.99 26.53
C LYS A 822 -50.30 -11.84 27.75
N ILE A 823 -49.03 -12.19 27.95
CA ILE A 823 -48.58 -12.92 29.15
C ILE A 823 -48.90 -12.16 30.43
N LEU A 824 -48.88 -10.82 30.41
CA LEU A 824 -49.26 -9.99 31.56
C LEU A 824 -50.78 -9.93 31.76
N VAL A 825 -51.55 -9.81 30.67
CA VAL A 825 -53.03 -9.79 30.72
C VAL A 825 -53.61 -11.13 31.20
N ASP A 826 -53.02 -12.25 30.78
CA ASP A 826 -53.45 -13.60 31.19
C ASP A 826 -53.21 -13.87 32.69
N LYS A 827 -52.41 -13.03 33.37
CA LYS A 827 -52.16 -13.10 34.82
C LYS A 827 -53.16 -12.28 35.66
N ILE A 828 -54.03 -11.48 35.04
CA ILE A 828 -55.04 -10.68 35.74
C ILE A 828 -56.20 -11.57 36.22
N LYS A 829 -56.56 -11.51 37.51
CA LYS A 829 -57.72 -12.23 38.06
C LYS A 829 -59.05 -11.51 37.91
N ASP A 830 -59.03 -10.17 37.81
CA ASP A 830 -60.22 -9.39 37.47
C ASP A 830 -60.69 -9.76 36.06
N SER A 831 -61.73 -10.61 36.02
CA SER A 831 -62.27 -11.16 34.76
C SER A 831 -62.76 -10.09 33.78
N GLN A 832 -63.22 -8.93 34.27
CA GLN A 832 -63.70 -7.86 33.40
C GLN A 832 -62.53 -7.08 32.82
N LYS A 833 -61.54 -6.72 33.64
CA LYS A 833 -60.36 -5.99 33.17
C LYS A 833 -59.45 -6.84 32.28
N SER A 834 -59.30 -8.12 32.62
CA SER A 834 -58.62 -9.10 31.75
C SER A 834 -59.32 -9.20 30.40
N LYS A 835 -60.66 -9.23 30.36
CA LYS A 835 -61.44 -9.25 29.12
C LYS A 835 -61.30 -7.95 28.31
N ASP A 836 -61.33 -6.79 28.96
CA ASP A 836 -61.15 -5.49 28.29
C ASP A 836 -59.76 -5.36 27.65
N LEU A 837 -58.70 -5.73 28.39
CA LEU A 837 -57.33 -5.70 27.88
C LEU A 837 -57.07 -6.79 26.85
N SER A 838 -57.67 -7.97 26.98
CA SER A 838 -57.63 -9.03 25.96
C SER A 838 -58.27 -8.56 24.65
N SER A 839 -59.38 -7.81 24.73
CA SER A 839 -60.03 -7.23 23.55
C SER A 839 -59.15 -6.18 22.86
N LYS A 840 -58.40 -5.39 23.64
CA LYS A 840 -57.38 -4.48 23.10
C LYS A 840 -56.20 -5.22 22.48
N LEU A 841 -55.72 -6.32 23.09
CA LEU A 841 -54.68 -7.17 22.50
C LEU A 841 -55.12 -7.84 21.21
N GLU A 842 -56.38 -8.28 21.13
CA GLU A 842 -56.98 -8.80 19.91
C GLU A 842 -57.04 -7.71 18.83
N THR A 843 -57.37 -6.48 19.23
CA THR A 843 -57.32 -5.30 18.34
C THR A 843 -55.89 -5.01 17.87
N ALA A 844 -54.90 -5.03 18.76
CA ALA A 844 -53.49 -4.84 18.40
C ALA A 844 -52.99 -5.95 17.47
N SER A 845 -53.34 -7.20 17.75
CA SER A 845 -53.01 -8.35 16.90
C SER A 845 -53.63 -8.20 15.52
N LYS A 846 -54.91 -7.80 15.47
CA LYS A 846 -55.62 -7.54 14.22
C LYS A 846 -55.00 -6.39 13.44
N LEU A 847 -54.69 -5.27 14.09
CA LEU A 847 -54.04 -4.12 13.46
C LEU A 847 -52.63 -4.47 12.98
N LEU A 848 -51.92 -5.38 13.67
CA LEU A 848 -50.58 -5.83 13.25
C LEU A 848 -50.70 -6.68 12.01
N VAL A 849 -51.65 -7.61 11.99
CA VAL A 849 -51.98 -8.40 10.80
C VAL A 849 -52.43 -7.49 9.66
N GLU A 850 -53.25 -6.47 9.90
CA GLU A 850 -53.67 -5.49 8.89
C GLU A 850 -52.49 -4.66 8.37
N LYS A 851 -51.57 -4.23 9.25
CA LYS A 851 -50.33 -3.54 8.89
C LYS A 851 -49.42 -4.43 8.03
N GLU A 852 -49.24 -5.69 8.43
CA GLU A 852 -48.46 -6.67 7.69
C GLU A 852 -49.10 -7.01 6.35
N ILE A 853 -50.43 -7.19 6.28
CA ILE A 853 -51.16 -7.38 5.03
C ILE A 853 -51.04 -6.14 4.15
N ALA A 854 -51.15 -4.93 4.68
CA ALA A 854 -50.99 -3.70 3.91
C ALA A 854 -49.56 -3.55 3.35
N GLU A 855 -48.55 -4.09 4.04
CA GLU A 855 -47.19 -4.18 3.50
C GLU A 855 -47.08 -5.25 2.40
N LEU A 856 -47.68 -6.42 2.59
CA LEU A 856 -47.71 -7.49 1.61
C LEU A 856 -48.48 -7.08 0.34
N GLU A 857 -49.53 -6.26 0.46
CA GLU A 857 -50.30 -5.71 -0.66
C GLU A 857 -49.51 -4.74 -1.55
N LYS A 858 -48.36 -4.22 -1.06
CA LYS A 858 -47.44 -3.43 -1.90
C LYS A 858 -46.77 -4.28 -2.99
N GLY A 859 -46.86 -5.61 -2.89
CA GLY A 859 -46.24 -6.57 -3.81
C GLY A 859 -44.74 -6.69 -3.56
N ILE A 860 -43.96 -5.66 -3.89
CA ILE A 860 -42.52 -5.63 -3.60
C ILE A 860 -42.30 -5.01 -2.23
N GLN A 861 -41.73 -5.78 -1.31
CA GLN A 861 -41.44 -5.36 0.05
C GLN A 861 -40.14 -4.53 0.12
N ALA A 862 -39.93 -3.82 1.24
CA ALA A 862 -38.79 -2.93 1.42
C ALA A 862 -37.42 -3.65 1.37
N ASP A 863 -37.39 -4.94 1.73
CA ASP A 863 -36.20 -5.80 1.66
C ASP A 863 -35.94 -6.36 0.24
N GLY A 864 -36.85 -6.10 -0.70
CA GLY A 864 -36.77 -6.59 -2.08
C GLY A 864 -37.49 -7.91 -2.35
N SER A 865 -38.13 -8.52 -1.34
CA SER A 865 -38.95 -9.73 -1.52
C SER A 865 -40.26 -9.43 -2.25
N LEU A 866 -40.83 -10.44 -2.93
CA LEU A 866 -42.09 -10.33 -3.66
C LEU A 866 -43.20 -11.11 -2.95
N ALA A 867 -44.22 -10.41 -2.48
CA ALA A 867 -45.46 -10.99 -1.98
C ALA A 867 -46.49 -11.11 -3.10
N VAL A 868 -47.03 -12.32 -3.29
CA VAL A 868 -48.11 -12.60 -4.24
C VAL A 868 -49.31 -13.13 -3.48
N LYS A 869 -50.48 -12.54 -3.73
CA LYS A 869 -51.74 -12.93 -3.08
C LYS A 869 -52.20 -14.30 -3.61
N GLY A 870 -52.37 -15.27 -2.71
CA GLY A 870 -52.83 -16.61 -3.06
C GLY A 870 -52.48 -17.64 -2.00
N GLU A 871 -53.50 -18.33 -1.48
CA GLU A 871 -53.34 -19.46 -0.57
C GLU A 871 -52.89 -20.70 -1.35
N ASN A 872 -51.79 -21.33 -0.94
CA ASN A 872 -51.28 -22.58 -1.52
C ASN A 872 -51.08 -22.54 -3.05
N LEU A 873 -50.31 -21.57 -3.53
CA LEU A 873 -49.77 -21.67 -4.87
C LEU A 873 -48.84 -22.89 -4.95
N ASN A 874 -49.29 -23.94 -5.63
CA ASN A 874 -48.47 -25.13 -5.87
C ASN A 874 -47.23 -24.72 -6.69
N PHE A 875 -46.03 -24.95 -6.15
CA PHE A 875 -44.79 -24.31 -6.62
C PHE A 875 -44.43 -24.61 -8.08
N ASP A 876 -44.95 -25.73 -8.61
CA ASP A 876 -44.73 -26.17 -9.98
C ASP A 876 -45.51 -25.36 -11.04
N ASP A 877 -46.39 -24.43 -10.62
CA ASP A 877 -47.39 -23.81 -11.50
C ASP A 877 -47.26 -22.29 -11.73
N VAL A 878 -46.30 -21.59 -11.09
CA VAL A 878 -46.35 -20.11 -10.95
C VAL A 878 -45.24 -19.36 -11.72
N PHE A 879 -44.18 -20.06 -12.12
CA PHE A 879 -43.03 -19.44 -12.78
C PHE A 879 -42.99 -19.83 -14.26
N THR A 880 -43.31 -18.87 -15.12
CA THR A 880 -43.00 -18.97 -16.55
C THR A 880 -41.63 -18.37 -16.78
N PHE A 881 -40.66 -19.24 -17.01
CA PHE A 881 -39.28 -18.85 -17.24
C PHE A 881 -39.04 -18.73 -18.75
N GLN A 882 -38.70 -17.53 -19.22
CA GLN A 882 -38.39 -17.32 -20.63
C GLN A 882 -36.94 -16.87 -20.77
N MET A 883 -36.03 -17.83 -20.96
CA MET A 883 -34.65 -17.57 -21.36
C MET A 883 -34.49 -17.83 -22.85
N ALA A 884 -33.82 -16.91 -23.55
CA ALA A 884 -33.41 -17.14 -24.92
C ALA A 884 -32.37 -18.28 -24.96
N GLY A 885 -32.72 -19.41 -25.59
CA GLY A 885 -31.77 -20.49 -25.92
C GLY A 885 -31.82 -21.75 -25.07
N ILE A 886 -32.65 -21.82 -24.01
CA ILE A 886 -32.89 -23.08 -23.28
C ILE A 886 -34.04 -23.83 -23.97
N ALA A 887 -33.73 -24.98 -24.57
CA ALA A 887 -34.74 -25.92 -25.06
C ALA A 887 -34.99 -26.97 -23.98
N LEU A 888 -36.25 -27.21 -23.65
CA LEU A 888 -36.67 -28.34 -22.82
C LEU A 888 -37.00 -29.50 -23.76
N ASP A 889 -36.53 -30.71 -23.44
CA ASP A 889 -36.96 -31.89 -24.18
C ASP A 889 -38.44 -32.21 -23.90
N THR A 890 -38.97 -33.19 -24.62
CA THR A 890 -40.33 -33.72 -24.49
C THR A 890 -40.65 -34.27 -23.10
N ASP A 891 -39.64 -34.63 -22.30
CA ASP A 891 -39.76 -35.09 -20.91
C ASP A 891 -39.53 -33.99 -19.86
N ASN A 892 -39.40 -32.73 -20.29
CA ASN A 892 -39.08 -31.56 -19.45
C ASN A 892 -37.70 -31.62 -18.75
N THR A 893 -36.76 -32.42 -19.25
CA THR A 893 -35.35 -32.31 -18.85
C THR A 893 -34.63 -31.20 -19.63
N VAL A 894 -33.66 -30.54 -19.01
CA VAL A 894 -32.85 -29.48 -19.64
C VAL A 894 -31.76 -30.14 -20.50
N THR A 895 -32.00 -30.34 -21.78
CA THR A 895 -30.97 -30.83 -22.72
C THR A 895 -30.40 -29.67 -23.55
N ALA A 896 -29.08 -29.51 -23.44
CA ALA A 896 -28.16 -28.67 -24.21
C ALA A 896 -28.75 -27.57 -25.14
N PHE A 897 -28.27 -26.33 -24.95
CA PHE A 897 -28.42 -25.20 -25.89
C PHE A 897 -28.14 -25.64 -27.35
N SER A 898 -29.19 -25.79 -28.17
CA SER A 898 -29.01 -26.09 -29.59
C SER A 898 -28.41 -24.87 -30.31
N LYS A 899 -27.38 -25.11 -31.12
CA LYS A 899 -26.80 -24.10 -32.01
C LYS A 899 -27.86 -23.72 -33.04
N LEU A 900 -28.27 -22.45 -33.05
CA LEU A 900 -29.31 -21.83 -33.88
C LEU A 900 -30.77 -22.15 -33.49
N ILE A 901 -31.35 -21.29 -32.64
CA ILE A 901 -32.79 -21.06 -32.64
C ILE A 901 -33.04 -19.79 -33.46
N THR A 902 -33.62 -19.91 -34.65
CA THR A 902 -34.13 -18.75 -35.40
C THR A 902 -35.33 -18.12 -34.65
N PRO A 903 -35.51 -16.78 -34.67
CA PRO A 903 -36.49 -16.07 -33.82
C PRO A 903 -37.95 -16.48 -33.97
N THR A 904 -38.29 -17.23 -35.02
CA THR A 904 -39.65 -17.69 -35.34
C THR A 904 -40.12 -18.93 -34.57
N ASN A 905 -39.26 -19.60 -33.78
CA ASN A 905 -39.60 -20.81 -33.02
C ASN A 905 -39.41 -20.67 -31.49
N LEU A 906 -39.71 -19.50 -30.91
CA LEU A 906 -39.94 -19.40 -29.47
C LEU A 906 -41.21 -20.21 -29.14
N LYS A 907 -41.04 -21.49 -28.80
CA LYS A 907 -42.13 -22.30 -28.25
C LYS A 907 -42.65 -21.62 -26.98
N GLU A 908 -43.96 -21.70 -26.79
CA GLU A 908 -44.73 -21.13 -25.68
C GLU A 908 -44.00 -21.30 -24.34
N ALA A 909 -44.03 -20.25 -23.50
CA ALA A 909 -43.43 -20.29 -22.17
C ALA A 909 -44.01 -21.46 -21.38
N LYS A 910 -43.17 -22.46 -21.07
CA LYS A 910 -43.55 -23.58 -20.20
C LYS A 910 -43.27 -23.22 -18.74
N THR A 911 -44.10 -23.72 -17.85
CA THR A 911 -43.87 -23.61 -16.40
C THR A 911 -42.70 -24.51 -15.99
N LEU A 912 -41.78 -23.96 -15.18
CA LEU A 912 -40.62 -24.69 -14.65
C LEU A 912 -40.71 -24.81 -13.13
N THR A 913 -40.29 -25.96 -12.59
CA THR A 913 -40.12 -26.15 -11.15
C THR A 913 -38.85 -25.45 -10.65
N THR A 914 -38.76 -25.21 -9.34
CA THR A 914 -37.57 -24.61 -8.71
C THR A 914 -36.30 -25.43 -8.98
N THR A 915 -36.42 -26.76 -8.98
CA THR A 915 -35.33 -27.68 -9.33
C THR A 915 -34.87 -27.47 -10.76
N GLN A 916 -35.79 -27.37 -11.72
CA GLN A 916 -35.46 -27.16 -13.14
C GLN A 916 -34.84 -25.78 -13.40
N MET A 917 -35.26 -24.75 -12.65
CA MET A 917 -34.63 -23.42 -12.73
C MET A 917 -33.19 -23.46 -12.21
N ASN A 918 -32.95 -24.13 -11.06
CA ASN A 918 -31.61 -24.29 -10.51
C ASN A 918 -30.71 -25.11 -11.43
N GLU A 919 -31.21 -26.22 -11.98
CA GLU A 919 -30.50 -27.04 -12.96
C GLU A 919 -30.16 -26.26 -14.24
N GLY A 920 -31.08 -25.42 -14.74
CA GLY A 920 -30.83 -24.57 -15.91
C GLY A 920 -29.78 -23.48 -15.68
N ILE A 921 -29.76 -22.88 -14.49
CA ILE A 921 -28.72 -21.93 -14.07
C ILE A 921 -27.37 -22.65 -13.95
N LEU A 922 -27.33 -23.81 -13.29
CA LEU A 922 -26.12 -24.63 -13.14
C LEU A 922 -25.55 -25.03 -14.50
N ALA A 923 -26.39 -25.55 -15.41
CA ALA A 923 -25.97 -25.95 -16.76
C ALA A 923 -25.43 -24.76 -17.58
N THR A 924 -25.97 -23.56 -17.36
CA THR A 924 -25.46 -22.33 -17.99
C THR A 924 -24.08 -21.96 -17.45
N LEU A 925 -23.89 -22.06 -16.13
CA LEU A 925 -22.62 -21.80 -15.46
C LEU A 925 -21.54 -22.82 -15.84
N GLU A 926 -21.87 -24.11 -15.89
CA GLU A 926 -20.98 -25.19 -16.30
C GLU A 926 -20.45 -24.98 -17.73
N ARG A 927 -21.31 -24.50 -18.65
CA ARG A 927 -20.90 -24.21 -20.02
C ARG A 927 -20.01 -22.97 -20.13
N ILE A 928 -20.22 -21.94 -19.29
CA ILE A 928 -19.33 -20.78 -19.19
C ILE A 928 -17.96 -21.23 -18.65
N ASN A 929 -17.95 -22.12 -17.66
CA ASN A 929 -16.73 -22.71 -17.09
C ASN A 929 -15.96 -23.62 -18.06
N ALA A 930 -16.65 -24.33 -18.97
CA ALA A 930 -15.99 -25.13 -20.01
C ALA A 930 -15.13 -24.29 -20.98
N ALA A 931 -15.33 -22.96 -21.04
CA ALA A 931 -14.51 -22.05 -21.83
C ALA A 931 -13.26 -21.52 -21.09
N LYS A 932 -13.21 -21.62 -19.75
CA LYS A 932 -12.05 -21.38 -18.85
C LYS A 932 -12.44 -21.80 -17.41
N PRO A 933 -11.72 -22.70 -16.74
CA PRO A 933 -12.21 -23.34 -15.52
C PRO A 933 -12.21 -22.38 -14.32
N VAL A 934 -13.36 -22.27 -13.65
CA VAL A 934 -13.50 -21.76 -12.29
C VAL A 934 -14.12 -22.90 -11.46
N THR A 935 -13.47 -23.32 -10.39
CA THR A 935 -14.02 -24.31 -9.44
C THR A 935 -15.17 -23.68 -8.65
N LEU A 936 -16.40 -24.13 -8.90
CA LEU A 936 -17.55 -23.87 -8.05
C LEU A 936 -17.77 -25.10 -7.17
N ASP A 937 -18.08 -24.91 -5.89
CA ASP A 937 -18.47 -26.01 -5.00
C ASP A 937 -19.86 -26.50 -5.45
N GLU A 938 -19.94 -27.76 -5.84
CA GLU A 938 -21.12 -28.41 -6.39
C GLU A 938 -22.27 -28.50 -5.36
N ASN A 939 -22.00 -28.18 -4.09
CA ASN A 939 -22.96 -28.29 -2.98
C ASN A 939 -23.60 -26.97 -2.52
N ASP A 940 -23.26 -25.81 -3.11
CA ASP A 940 -23.81 -24.51 -2.69
C ASP A 940 -24.47 -23.76 -3.87
N PRO A 941 -25.81 -23.85 -4.04
CA PRO A 941 -26.50 -23.19 -5.13
C PRO A 941 -26.41 -21.66 -4.94
N SER A 942 -25.80 -21.01 -5.92
CA SER A 942 -25.45 -19.60 -5.86
C SER A 942 -26.66 -18.64 -5.79
N LEU A 943 -27.87 -19.09 -6.17
CA LEU A 943 -29.13 -18.34 -6.00
C LEU A 943 -30.18 -19.22 -5.32
N ASN A 944 -30.63 -18.84 -4.12
CA ASN A 944 -31.66 -19.56 -3.36
C ASN A 944 -32.97 -18.75 -3.31
N ILE A 945 -34.05 -19.28 -3.87
CA ILE A 945 -35.39 -18.68 -3.80
C ILE A 945 -36.21 -19.48 -2.79
N VAL A 946 -36.47 -18.88 -1.63
CA VAL A 946 -37.22 -19.51 -0.55
C VAL A 946 -38.61 -18.89 -0.48
N PRO A 947 -39.66 -19.65 -0.82
CA PRO A 947 -41.02 -19.22 -0.58
C PRO A 947 -41.39 -19.41 0.89
N SER A 948 -42.12 -18.44 1.45
CA SER A 948 -42.75 -18.56 2.76
C SER A 948 -44.22 -18.14 2.68
N GLN A 949 -45.05 -18.72 3.55
CA GLN A 949 -46.48 -18.41 3.62
C GLN A 949 -46.73 -17.44 4.77
N LYS A 950 -47.37 -16.31 4.50
CA LYS A 950 -47.77 -15.34 5.52
C LYS A 950 -49.11 -14.70 5.16
N HIS A 951 -50.12 -14.89 6.01
CA HIS A 951 -51.45 -14.23 5.91
C HIS A 951 -52.16 -14.36 4.55
N GLY A 952 -52.07 -15.53 3.90
CA GLY A 952 -52.66 -15.78 2.58
C GLY A 952 -51.87 -15.20 1.40
N TYR A 953 -50.65 -14.70 1.66
CA TYR A 953 -49.66 -14.34 0.66
C TYR A 953 -48.53 -15.36 0.66
N THR A 954 -48.06 -15.69 -0.54
CA THR A 954 -46.78 -16.37 -0.72
C THR A 954 -45.70 -15.30 -0.91
N VAL A 955 -44.72 -15.25 -0.01
CA VAL A 955 -43.59 -14.33 -0.05
C VAL A 955 -42.37 -15.05 -0.60
N PHE A 956 -41.81 -14.55 -1.70
CA PHE A 956 -40.60 -15.08 -2.32
C PHE A 956 -39.40 -14.25 -1.89
N THR A 957 -38.51 -14.87 -1.12
CA THR A 957 -37.22 -14.29 -0.73
C THR A 957 -36.13 -14.86 -1.61
N VAL A 958 -35.34 -13.98 -2.24
CA VAL A 958 -34.22 -14.38 -3.10
C VAL A 958 -32.92 -14.04 -2.40
N THR A 959 -32.11 -15.06 -2.10
CA THR A 959 -30.81 -14.90 -1.46
C THR A 959 -29.72 -15.33 -2.44
N ALA A 960 -28.81 -14.42 -2.78
CA ALA A 960 -27.64 -14.72 -3.60
C ALA A 960 -26.46 -15.02 -2.68
N ASN A 961 -26.16 -16.30 -2.46
CA ASN A 961 -24.99 -16.71 -1.68
C ASN A 961 -23.81 -16.86 -2.66
N ASN A 962 -22.66 -16.27 -2.33
CA ASN A 962 -21.40 -16.45 -3.07
C ASN A 962 -21.39 -16.00 -4.56
N PHE A 963 -22.33 -15.14 -5.00
CA PHE A 963 -22.25 -14.49 -6.31
C PHE A 963 -21.18 -13.38 -6.30
N SER A 964 -19.96 -13.72 -6.71
CA SER A 964 -18.95 -12.69 -6.95
C SER A 964 -19.33 -11.84 -8.17
N LYS A 965 -18.97 -10.55 -8.14
CA LYS A 965 -19.15 -9.65 -9.30
C LYS A 965 -18.56 -10.24 -10.59
N GLU A 966 -17.51 -11.02 -10.49
CA GLU A 966 -16.86 -11.68 -11.64
C GLU A 966 -17.76 -12.75 -12.29
N ILE A 967 -18.52 -13.52 -11.49
CA ILE A 967 -19.49 -14.51 -12.00
C ILE A 967 -20.68 -13.78 -12.65
N PHE A 968 -21.14 -12.68 -12.04
CA PHE A 968 -22.23 -11.87 -12.57
C PHE A 968 -21.87 -11.16 -13.89
N ASP A 969 -20.69 -10.51 -13.96
CA ASP A 969 -20.20 -9.84 -15.17
C ASP A 969 -20.03 -10.83 -16.34
N LYS A 970 -19.75 -12.12 -16.07
CA LYS A 970 -19.66 -13.20 -17.08
C LYS A 970 -21.04 -13.67 -17.57
N LEU A 971 -22.07 -13.60 -16.74
CA LEU A 971 -23.46 -13.92 -17.11
C LEU A 971 -24.16 -12.79 -17.89
N ASP A 972 -23.76 -11.53 -17.67
CA ASP A 972 -24.31 -10.33 -18.34
C ASP A 972 -23.54 -9.94 -19.62
N GLY A 973 -22.47 -10.67 -19.97
CA GLY A 973 -21.65 -10.40 -21.16
C GLY A 973 -22.43 -10.56 -22.49
N PRO A 974 -22.20 -9.68 -23.50
CA PRO A 974 -22.93 -9.72 -24.76
C PRO A 974 -22.60 -10.99 -25.57
N VAL A 975 -23.62 -11.75 -25.95
CA VAL A 975 -23.49 -12.80 -26.98
C VAL A 975 -23.51 -12.11 -28.35
N VAL A 976 -22.36 -12.01 -29.00
CA VAL A 976 -22.26 -11.47 -30.36
C VAL A 976 -22.82 -12.48 -31.36
N THR A 977 -23.97 -12.16 -31.95
CA THR A 977 -24.38 -12.70 -33.25
C THR A 977 -24.64 -11.54 -34.21
N GLY A 978 -24.41 -11.77 -35.51
CA GLY A 978 -24.14 -10.75 -36.52
C GLY A 978 -25.17 -9.64 -36.75
N ASP A 979 -26.34 -9.67 -36.12
CA ASP A 979 -27.44 -8.75 -36.41
C ASP A 979 -28.10 -8.21 -35.10
N GLY A 980 -27.44 -7.27 -34.41
CA GLY A 980 -28.05 -6.43 -33.37
C GLY A 980 -27.90 -6.88 -31.90
N TYR A 981 -27.57 -5.92 -31.03
CA TYR A 981 -27.27 -6.12 -29.60
C TYR A 981 -28.51 -6.53 -28.78
N TYR A 982 -28.46 -7.70 -28.14
CA TYR A 982 -29.36 -8.05 -27.03
C TYR A 982 -28.60 -7.92 -25.70
N THR A 983 -29.16 -7.17 -24.76
CA THR A 983 -28.76 -7.25 -23.35
C THR A 983 -29.41 -8.52 -22.79
N ASN A 984 -28.62 -9.41 -22.19
CA ASN A 984 -29.14 -10.64 -21.54
C ASN A 984 -29.87 -10.26 -20.26
N ARG A 985 -31.09 -9.72 -20.40
CA ARG A 985 -31.98 -9.59 -19.25
C ARG A 985 -32.56 -10.98 -18.97
N TYR A 986 -32.13 -11.58 -17.86
CA TYR A 986 -32.82 -12.74 -17.28
C TYR A 986 -34.20 -12.27 -16.82
N ASN A 987 -35.19 -12.30 -17.72
CA ASN A 987 -36.55 -11.92 -17.39
C ASN A 987 -37.26 -13.14 -16.81
N ILE A 988 -37.12 -13.35 -15.50
CA ILE A 988 -38.00 -14.30 -14.81
C ILE A 988 -39.35 -13.61 -14.67
N THR A 989 -40.33 -14.11 -15.41
CA THR A 989 -41.70 -13.58 -15.39
C THR A 989 -42.52 -14.43 -14.45
N VAL A 990 -42.85 -13.88 -13.29
CA VAL A 990 -43.79 -14.52 -12.37
C VAL A 990 -45.20 -14.20 -12.87
N ASN A 991 -45.89 -15.22 -13.39
CA ASN A 991 -47.26 -15.09 -13.87
C ASN A 991 -48.17 -15.79 -12.86
N PRO A 992 -48.87 -15.05 -11.98
CA PRO A 992 -49.84 -15.68 -11.09
C PRO A 992 -50.94 -16.35 -11.93
N LYS A 993 -51.30 -17.59 -11.59
CA LYS A 993 -52.33 -18.38 -12.29
C LYS A 993 -53.75 -17.78 -12.21
N SER A 994 -53.91 -16.66 -11.48
CA SER A 994 -55.19 -15.98 -11.25
C SER A 994 -55.42 -14.91 -12.32
N PRO A 995 -56.66 -14.72 -12.82
CA PRO A 995 -56.99 -13.77 -13.91
C PRO A 995 -56.93 -12.29 -13.49
N SER A 996 -56.11 -11.91 -12.51
CA SER A 996 -55.92 -10.50 -12.16
C SER A 996 -55.11 -9.78 -13.25
N ASN A 997 -55.53 -8.57 -13.62
CA ASN A 997 -54.83 -7.67 -14.56
C ASN A 997 -53.46 -7.18 -14.04
N GLU A 998 -52.80 -7.93 -13.16
CA GLU A 998 -51.54 -7.55 -12.55
C GLU A 998 -50.40 -7.78 -13.54
N ALA A 999 -49.57 -6.76 -13.70
CA ALA A 999 -48.47 -6.82 -14.65
C ALA A 999 -47.40 -7.80 -14.16
N PRO A 1000 -46.75 -8.55 -15.06
CA PRO A 1000 -45.70 -9.48 -14.67
C PRO A 1000 -44.56 -8.77 -13.95
N PHE A 1001 -44.07 -9.38 -12.87
CA PHE A 1001 -42.88 -8.94 -12.14
C PHE A 1001 -41.64 -9.54 -12.78
N ILE A 1002 -40.57 -8.74 -12.88
CA ILE A 1002 -39.28 -9.15 -13.41
C ILE A 1002 -38.29 -9.24 -12.24
N LEU A 1003 -37.68 -10.41 -12.02
CA LEU A 1003 -36.51 -10.48 -11.16
C LEU A 1003 -35.32 -9.85 -11.88
N LYS A 1004 -34.71 -8.84 -11.27
CA LYS A 1004 -33.52 -8.15 -11.73
C LYS A 1004 -32.37 -8.44 -10.80
N LEU A 1005 -31.24 -8.82 -11.36
CA LEU A 1005 -29.99 -8.95 -10.64
C LEU A 1005 -29.16 -7.70 -10.95
N SER A 1006 -28.61 -7.05 -9.94
CA SER A 1006 -27.78 -5.85 -10.06
C SER A 1006 -26.55 -5.98 -9.17
N SER A 1007 -25.38 -5.51 -9.61
CA SER A 1007 -24.19 -5.43 -8.74
C SER A 1007 -23.97 -4.00 -8.26
N ASP A 1008 -23.97 -3.79 -6.94
CA ASP A 1008 -23.56 -2.52 -6.33
C ASP A 1008 -22.42 -2.79 -5.33
N ASN A 1009 -21.31 -2.07 -5.45
CA ASN A 1009 -20.16 -2.12 -4.53
C ASN A 1009 -19.57 -3.52 -4.24
N GLY A 1010 -19.62 -4.44 -5.22
CA GLY A 1010 -19.04 -5.78 -5.09
C GLY A 1010 -19.99 -6.86 -4.59
N ASN A 1011 -21.23 -6.50 -4.22
CA ASN A 1011 -22.29 -7.44 -3.85
C ASN A 1011 -23.35 -7.50 -4.96
N VAL A 1012 -23.77 -8.70 -5.33
CA VAL A 1012 -24.90 -8.92 -6.25
C VAL A 1012 -26.19 -8.88 -5.44
N LYS A 1013 -27.06 -7.92 -5.75
CA LYS A 1013 -28.40 -7.77 -5.18
C LYS A 1013 -29.45 -8.24 -6.18
N ALA A 1014 -30.35 -9.10 -5.72
CA ALA A 1014 -31.54 -9.49 -6.47
C ALA A 1014 -32.72 -8.61 -6.03
N THR A 1015 -33.43 -8.00 -6.98
CA THR A 1015 -34.60 -7.17 -6.73
C THR A 1015 -35.70 -7.49 -7.73
N PHE A 1016 -36.96 -7.56 -7.29
CA PHE A 1016 -38.09 -7.61 -8.22
C PHE A 1016 -38.44 -6.20 -8.69
N GLU A 1017 -38.70 -6.01 -9.99
CA GLU A 1017 -39.23 -4.78 -10.57
C GLU A 1017 -40.58 -5.07 -11.25
N ALA A 1018 -41.61 -4.27 -10.94
CA ALA A 1018 -42.92 -4.37 -11.59
C ALA A 1018 -42.84 -3.80 -13.02
N LYS A 1019 -43.19 -4.60 -14.03
CA LYS A 1019 -43.18 -4.14 -15.42
C LYS A 1019 -44.44 -3.32 -15.70
N ARG A 1020 -44.37 -1.98 -15.72
CA ARG A 1020 -45.49 -1.17 -16.24
C ARG A 1020 -45.69 -1.44 -17.73
N VAL A 1021 -46.68 -2.25 -18.08
CA VAL A 1021 -47.17 -2.34 -19.46
C VAL A 1021 -47.91 -1.02 -19.75
N LYS A 1022 -47.30 -0.12 -20.53
CA LYS A 1022 -48.05 0.97 -21.15
C LYS A 1022 -48.93 0.36 -22.23
N THR A 1023 -50.15 -0.03 -21.88
CA THR A 1023 -51.22 -0.16 -22.87
C THR A 1023 -51.52 1.26 -23.38
N LYS A 1024 -51.10 1.56 -24.62
CA LYS A 1024 -51.77 2.61 -25.39
C LYS A 1024 -53.21 2.12 -25.60
N GLN A 1025 -54.18 2.86 -25.05
CA GLN A 1025 -55.57 2.78 -25.52
C GLN A 1025 -55.65 3.20 -26.98
#